data_AF-A0A507EMX8-F1
#
_entry.id   AF-A0A507EMX8-F1
#
_cell.length_a   1.000
_cell.length_b   1.000
_cell.length_c   1.000
_cell.angle_alpha   90.00
_cell.angle_beta   90.00
_cell.angle_gamma   90.00
#
_symmetry.space_group_name_H-M   'P 1'
#
loop_
_entity.id
_entity.type
_entity.pdbx_description
1 polymer ?
#
loop_
_entity_poly.entity_id
_entity_poly.type
_entity_poly.pdbx_seq_one_letter_code
_entity_poly.pdbx_strand_id
1 'polypeptide(L)'
;MADLSSQGIGRSVANAAAHAVQGVKGALGVGMTAKRQQLNEIAVQDNANTTLTTSSGVPITTVDDSLKAGERGPTLIEDFQFRDRMAHFDRERIPERVVHARGSAAHGYFQVYESLSDLTRAAPFQDPSKKTPVFVRLSTVQGSKGSADTVRDVRGFATKFYTDEGNWDLVGNNIPVFFIQDAVKFPDLVHALKPEPHNEIPQGQTAHDNFWDFVSLLPESTHMLMWIMSDRTIPRSFRMINGFGVHTFRLVNANGVSRFVKFHWRPVLGVHSFIWDEALKTAGRDPDYLRRDLWMSIEMGDFPEWELGIQVIEESEADKLPFDILDATKYIPEEIVPIRYIGKMTLNRNPDEFFPETEQAVFHPGHLIPGIDVSEDPLLQGRLFSYTDTAFHRVGTNFNELPINRPVCPVHNHQRGGFMRHTIVKGQANYHPNSLGGGCPALASASNGYVHYPAPVSGRKTSNRPGSFSDHFSQARMFYNSMTETEKGHILGAFSFELSKVSTIGIRQRMVDVLNKVDHDLAVKLADNLGVKAPETSEVESSTKVLGVAQSPALSIIKSNKYDTIRGRMVGIYIMPGYDSTVSELMGALTAAGAVPLTLSAKGGPVPDASGSSTTTPSFTFSASSSTQFDALFIPGGRKSVDALLENVPALVQIAEGFKHLKAIAAVNEGVEVVQRLNLMVKTAEDNSVTVDYGVITAKGVGTGMNGKLGKAAGMAAGAVSGATSKASIQPGGNAGGTSEWITKFIETIAKHKVWDREELASKIVI
;
A
#
# COMPACT_ATOMS: atom_id res chain seq x y z
N MET A 1 2.84 -42.15 1.72
CA MET A 1 1.37 -42.12 1.61
C MET A 1 0.94 -40.68 1.39
N ALA A 2 0.30 -40.44 0.25
CA ALA A 2 -0.54 -39.30 -0.14
C ALA A 2 -0.21 -37.89 0.42
N ASP A 3 0.46 -37.08 -0.39
CA ASP A 3 0.36 -35.61 -0.35
C ASP A 3 -1.04 -35.21 -0.83
N LEU A 4 -1.93 -34.96 0.14
CA LEU A 4 -3.31 -34.50 -0.05
C LEU A 4 -3.51 -33.12 0.61
N SER A 5 -2.61 -32.17 0.32
CA SER A 5 -2.83 -30.76 0.66
C SER A 5 -3.51 -29.99 -0.49
N SER A 6 -4.67 -30.48 -0.94
CA SER A 6 -5.42 -29.95 -2.09
C SER A 6 -6.24 -28.66 -1.82
N GLN A 7 -5.88 -27.84 -0.83
CA GLN A 7 -6.57 -26.56 -0.54
C GLN A 7 -5.87 -25.30 -1.09
N GLY A 8 -4.90 -25.43 -2.00
CA GLY A 8 -4.13 -24.30 -2.53
C GLY A 8 -4.05 -24.21 -4.05
N ILE A 9 -5.06 -24.62 -4.80
CA ILE A 9 -4.93 -24.90 -6.25
C ILE A 9 -4.58 -23.65 -7.09
N GLY A 10 -4.90 -22.42 -6.65
CA GLY A 10 -4.42 -21.19 -7.31
C GLY A 10 -2.97 -20.80 -7.01
N ARG A 11 -2.27 -21.56 -6.18
CA ARG A 11 -0.88 -21.30 -5.77
C ARG A 11 0.15 -21.92 -6.73
N SER A 12 -0.17 -22.92 -7.55
CA SER A 12 0.87 -23.73 -8.20
C SER A 12 1.58 -23.04 -9.38
N VAL A 13 0.88 -22.25 -10.21
CA VAL A 13 1.51 -21.62 -11.40
C VAL A 13 2.26 -20.35 -11.02
N ALA A 14 1.68 -19.50 -10.16
CA ALA A 14 2.35 -18.33 -9.61
C ALA A 14 3.55 -18.72 -8.73
N ASN A 15 3.46 -19.79 -7.93
CA ASN A 15 4.60 -20.28 -7.17
C ASN A 15 5.65 -20.96 -8.07
N ALA A 16 5.28 -21.68 -9.12
CA ALA A 16 6.27 -22.28 -10.02
C ALA A 16 7.05 -21.22 -10.82
N ALA A 17 6.36 -20.19 -11.32
CA ALA A 17 6.99 -19.03 -11.95
C ALA A 17 7.82 -18.22 -10.94
N ALA A 18 7.30 -17.99 -9.73
CA ALA A 18 8.03 -17.36 -8.64
C ALA A 18 9.28 -18.15 -8.24
N HIS A 19 9.21 -19.47 -8.10
CA HIS A 19 10.34 -20.33 -7.74
C HIS A 19 11.41 -20.38 -8.84
N ALA A 20 11.01 -20.45 -10.12
CA ALA A 20 11.95 -20.36 -11.24
C ALA A 20 12.66 -19.00 -11.25
N VAL A 21 11.93 -17.92 -10.98
CA VAL A 21 12.47 -16.56 -10.84
C VAL A 21 13.33 -16.43 -9.58
N GLN A 22 12.99 -17.09 -8.48
CA GLN A 22 13.72 -17.06 -7.19
C GLN A 22 15.08 -17.76 -7.30
N GLY A 23 15.16 -18.88 -8.02
CA GLY A 23 16.44 -19.55 -8.32
C GLY A 23 17.40 -18.66 -9.13
N VAL A 24 16.87 -17.91 -10.10
CA VAL A 24 17.63 -16.94 -10.89
C VAL A 24 18.01 -15.69 -10.06
N LYS A 25 17.11 -15.19 -9.21
CA LYS A 25 17.36 -14.07 -8.29
C LYS A 25 18.48 -14.37 -7.30
N GLY A 26 18.49 -15.57 -6.73
CA GLY A 26 19.55 -16.03 -5.82
C GLY A 26 20.92 -16.06 -6.49
N ALA A 27 20.99 -16.54 -7.75
CA ALA A 27 22.23 -16.58 -8.53
C ALA A 27 22.76 -15.18 -8.91
N LEU A 28 21.87 -14.18 -9.03
CA LEU A 28 22.22 -12.79 -9.39
C LEU A 28 22.41 -11.86 -8.18
N GLY A 29 22.34 -12.37 -6.95
CA GLY A 29 22.46 -11.57 -5.72
C GLY A 29 21.34 -10.56 -5.51
N VAL A 30 20.19 -10.74 -6.18
CA VAL A 30 19.03 -9.86 -6.04
C VAL A 30 18.47 -9.97 -4.62
N GLY A 31 18.34 -8.84 -3.93
CA GLY A 31 17.89 -8.80 -2.53
C GLY A 31 19.01 -8.95 -1.49
N MET A 32 20.28 -9.09 -1.91
CA MET A 32 21.43 -9.06 -1.01
C MET A 32 21.77 -7.61 -0.62
N THR A 33 21.78 -7.35 0.68
CA THR A 33 22.10 -6.04 1.28
C THR A 33 22.89 -6.26 2.56
N ALA A 34 23.55 -5.23 3.10
CA ALA A 34 24.22 -5.33 4.41
C ALA A 34 23.26 -5.80 5.52
N LYS A 35 21.98 -5.41 5.45
CA LYS A 35 20.96 -5.92 6.38
C LYS A 35 20.66 -7.40 6.19
N ARG A 36 20.56 -7.89 4.94
CA ARG A 36 20.40 -9.33 4.67
C ARG A 36 21.56 -10.14 5.22
N GLN A 37 22.78 -9.67 4.94
CA GLN A 37 23.98 -10.34 5.43
C GLN A 37 23.97 -10.42 6.96
N GLN A 38 23.69 -9.30 7.65
CA GLN A 38 23.58 -9.29 9.11
C GLN A 38 22.52 -10.29 9.61
N LEU A 39 21.33 -10.35 8.99
CA LEU A 39 20.27 -11.29 9.40
C LEU A 39 20.69 -12.75 9.21
N ASN A 40 21.34 -13.06 8.08
CA ASN A 40 21.85 -14.41 7.80
C ASN A 40 22.91 -14.85 8.82
N GLU A 41 23.73 -13.92 9.31
CA GLU A 41 24.79 -14.22 10.27
C GLU A 41 24.27 -14.43 11.69
N ILE A 42 23.17 -13.77 12.09
CA ILE A 42 22.77 -13.70 13.51
C ILE A 42 21.39 -14.29 13.84
N ALA A 43 20.53 -14.56 12.84
CA ALA A 43 19.11 -14.84 13.11
C ALA A 43 18.46 -15.86 12.17
N VAL A 44 18.85 -15.93 10.90
CA VAL A 44 18.23 -16.86 9.95
C VAL A 44 18.79 -18.26 10.19
N GLN A 45 17.89 -19.21 10.44
CA GLN A 45 18.21 -20.63 10.57
C GLN A 45 17.45 -21.43 9.50
N ASP A 46 18.17 -22.29 8.78
CA ASP A 46 17.59 -23.25 7.85
C ASP A 46 17.47 -24.63 8.52
N ASN A 47 16.26 -25.18 8.55
CA ASN A 47 15.97 -26.49 9.13
C ASN A 47 16.07 -27.63 8.12
N ALA A 48 16.43 -27.36 6.87
CA ALA A 48 16.66 -28.41 5.88
C ALA A 48 17.75 -29.38 6.37
N ASN A 49 17.45 -30.68 6.33
CA ASN A 49 18.35 -31.77 6.74
C ASN A 49 18.80 -31.71 8.22
N THR A 50 18.01 -31.10 9.12
CA THR A 50 18.29 -31.08 10.57
C THR A 50 17.41 -32.09 11.33
N THR A 51 17.82 -32.42 12.57
CA THR A 51 17.04 -33.27 13.48
C THR A 51 16.07 -32.41 14.28
N LEU A 52 14.82 -32.85 14.42
CA LEU A 52 13.84 -32.18 15.29
C LEU A 52 14.29 -32.29 16.76
N THR A 53 14.30 -31.15 17.45
CA THR A 53 14.74 -31.06 18.85
C THR A 53 13.75 -30.23 19.69
N THR A 54 13.81 -30.41 21.00
CA THR A 54 13.23 -29.46 21.98
C THR A 54 13.96 -28.12 21.91
N SER A 55 13.44 -27.07 22.56
CA SER A 55 14.11 -25.76 22.61
C SER A 55 15.48 -25.78 23.29
N SER A 56 15.80 -26.84 24.04
CA SER A 56 17.10 -27.07 24.68
C SER A 56 18.06 -27.92 23.86
N GLY A 57 17.67 -28.34 22.64
CA GLY A 57 18.50 -29.12 21.73
C GLY A 57 18.41 -30.64 21.88
N VAL A 58 17.54 -31.16 22.75
CA VAL A 58 17.32 -32.62 22.90
C VAL A 58 16.57 -33.18 21.69
N PRO A 59 17.08 -34.21 20.97
CA PRO A 59 16.37 -34.87 19.87
C PRO A 59 15.03 -35.48 20.28
N ILE A 60 14.02 -35.35 19.42
CA ILE A 60 12.65 -35.83 19.65
C ILE A 60 12.37 -37.07 18.80
N THR A 61 11.73 -38.08 19.38
CA THR A 61 11.39 -39.35 18.70
C THR A 61 9.93 -39.44 18.25
N THR A 62 9.02 -38.67 18.85
CA THR A 62 7.60 -38.60 18.46
C THR A 62 7.03 -37.23 18.77
N VAL A 63 6.07 -36.77 17.96
CA VAL A 63 5.30 -35.52 18.17
C VAL A 63 3.80 -35.75 18.21
N ASP A 64 3.37 -37.00 18.00
CA ASP A 64 1.97 -37.38 17.83
C ASP A 64 1.34 -37.80 19.16
N ASP A 65 2.16 -38.29 20.10
CA ASP A 65 1.72 -38.84 21.37
C ASP A 65 2.44 -38.20 22.55
N SER A 66 1.67 -37.84 23.58
CA SER A 66 2.23 -37.54 24.91
C SER A 66 2.64 -38.83 25.62
N LEU A 67 3.60 -38.73 26.54
CA LEU A 67 3.94 -39.77 27.50
C LEU A 67 2.74 -40.04 28.43
N LYS A 68 2.32 -41.30 28.53
CA LYS A 68 1.16 -41.75 29.30
C LYS A 68 1.49 -42.96 30.17
N ALA A 69 0.72 -43.18 31.25
CA ALA A 69 0.76 -44.42 32.02
C ALA A 69 0.08 -45.59 31.27
N GLY A 70 0.74 -46.11 30.23
CA GLY A 70 0.18 -47.07 29.28
C GLY A 70 -0.59 -46.39 28.15
N GLU A 71 -0.84 -47.12 27.05
CA GLU A 71 -1.40 -46.56 25.80
C GLU A 71 -2.74 -45.81 25.99
N ARG A 72 -3.58 -46.29 26.91
CA ARG A 72 -4.88 -45.68 27.27
C ARG A 72 -4.86 -44.96 28.63
N GLY A 73 -3.69 -44.76 29.22
CA GLY A 73 -3.54 -44.13 30.52
C GLY A 73 -3.55 -42.60 30.47
N PRO A 74 -3.54 -41.94 31.64
CA PRO A 74 -3.40 -40.49 31.73
C PRO A 74 -2.01 -40.02 31.26
N THR A 75 -1.93 -38.81 30.71
CA THR A 75 -0.67 -38.12 30.40
C THR A 75 0.13 -37.85 31.67
N LEU A 76 1.45 -38.01 31.60
CA LEU A 76 2.36 -37.83 32.74
C LEU A 76 3.01 -36.44 32.71
N ILE A 77 3.07 -35.77 33.87
CA ILE A 77 3.67 -34.43 34.00
C ILE A 77 5.19 -34.42 33.73
N GLU A 78 5.84 -35.58 33.80
CA GLU A 78 7.26 -35.72 33.48
C GLU A 78 7.56 -35.59 31.98
N ASP A 79 6.54 -35.59 31.12
CA ASP A 79 6.66 -35.32 29.68
C ASP A 79 7.14 -33.88 29.43
N PHE A 80 8.45 -33.72 29.37
CA PHE A 80 9.08 -32.43 29.15
C PHE A 80 8.98 -31.99 27.68
N GLN A 81 8.84 -32.91 26.72
CA GLN A 81 8.71 -32.57 25.30
C GLN A 81 7.34 -31.94 25.04
N PHE A 82 6.27 -32.55 25.58
CA PHE A 82 4.92 -31.96 25.56
C PHE A 82 4.91 -30.58 26.22
N ARG A 83 5.46 -30.47 27.44
CA ARG A 83 5.48 -29.20 28.18
C ARG A 83 6.27 -28.11 27.47
N ASP A 84 7.42 -28.43 26.88
CA ASP A 84 8.26 -27.48 26.14
C ASP A 84 7.49 -26.87 24.96
N ARG A 85 6.89 -27.73 24.13
CA ARG A 85 6.09 -27.32 22.97
C ARG A 85 4.87 -26.49 23.36
N MET A 86 4.07 -26.98 24.31
CA MET A 86 2.86 -26.30 24.76
C MET A 86 3.18 -24.96 25.44
N ALA A 87 4.21 -24.92 26.29
CA ALA A 87 4.57 -23.69 26.99
C ALA A 87 5.03 -22.58 26.03
N HIS A 88 5.71 -22.92 24.93
CA HIS A 88 6.04 -21.95 23.88
C HIS A 88 4.80 -21.48 23.14
N PHE A 89 3.96 -22.42 22.67
CA PHE A 89 2.72 -22.12 21.94
C PHE A 89 1.82 -21.13 22.70
N ASP A 90 1.61 -21.37 24.01
CA ASP A 90 0.78 -20.52 24.88
C ASP A 90 1.28 -19.07 24.98
N ARG A 91 2.53 -18.79 24.58
CA ARG A 91 3.22 -17.49 24.72
C ARG A 91 3.67 -16.90 23.39
N GLU A 92 3.21 -17.42 22.26
CA GLU A 92 3.59 -16.90 20.93
C GLU A 92 3.06 -15.49 20.64
N ARG A 93 1.99 -15.05 21.31
CA ARG A 93 1.35 -13.75 21.02
C ARG A 93 1.93 -12.65 21.92
N ILE A 94 2.37 -11.57 21.30
CA ILE A 94 2.67 -10.28 21.95
C ILE A 94 1.52 -9.28 21.72
N PRO A 95 1.46 -8.17 22.48
CA PRO A 95 0.54 -7.08 22.17
C PRO A 95 0.71 -6.62 20.71
N GLU A 96 -0.39 -6.35 20.03
CA GLU A 96 -0.31 -5.68 18.73
C GLU A 96 0.03 -4.19 18.89
N ARG A 97 0.30 -3.49 17.79
CA ARG A 97 0.44 -2.03 17.83
C ARG A 97 -0.92 -1.40 18.16
N VAL A 98 -0.95 -0.37 19.01
CA VAL A 98 -2.19 0.33 19.40
C VAL A 98 -2.96 0.86 18.18
N VAL A 99 -2.22 1.45 17.24
CA VAL A 99 -2.66 1.85 15.90
C VAL A 99 -1.74 1.22 14.87
N HIS A 100 -2.21 1.08 13.63
CA HIS A 100 -1.45 0.44 12.56
C HIS A 100 -1.12 -1.05 12.84
N ALA A 101 -2.00 -1.75 13.57
CA ALA A 101 -1.82 -3.16 13.90
C ALA A 101 -1.78 -4.03 12.64
N ARG A 102 -2.73 -3.84 11.72
CA ARG A 102 -2.76 -4.52 10.42
C ARG A 102 -1.74 -3.89 9.46
N GLY A 103 -0.70 -4.65 9.12
CA GLY A 103 0.30 -4.21 8.15
C GLY A 103 1.06 -5.36 7.49
N SER A 104 1.86 -4.99 6.50
CA SER A 104 2.69 -5.86 5.67
C SER A 104 4.00 -5.16 5.38
N ALA A 105 5.10 -5.90 5.30
CA ALA A 105 6.41 -5.30 5.14
C ALA A 105 7.27 -6.04 4.12
N ALA A 106 8.28 -5.34 3.61
CA ALA A 106 9.26 -5.88 2.69
C ALA A 106 10.62 -5.19 2.87
N HIS A 107 11.66 -5.92 2.48
CA HIS A 107 13.03 -5.44 2.42
C HIS A 107 13.32 -4.82 1.05
N GLY A 108 14.28 -3.90 1.03
CA GLY A 108 14.75 -3.28 -0.19
C GLY A 108 16.02 -2.47 0.02
N TYR A 109 16.22 -1.50 -0.87
CA TYR A 109 17.25 -0.48 -0.72
C TYR A 109 16.75 0.87 -1.24
N PHE A 110 17.37 1.94 -0.74
CA PHE A 110 17.28 3.30 -1.24
C PHE A 110 18.61 3.72 -1.87
N GLN A 111 18.55 4.49 -2.95
CA GLN A 111 19.70 5.08 -3.61
C GLN A 111 19.39 6.52 -3.99
N VAL A 112 20.24 7.45 -3.56
CA VAL A 112 20.14 8.87 -3.93
C VAL A 112 20.60 9.05 -5.39
N TYR A 113 20.02 9.99 -6.12
CA TYR A 113 20.40 10.28 -7.50
C TYR A 113 21.68 11.11 -7.57
N GLU A 114 21.83 12.07 -6.66
CA GLU A 114 22.95 12.99 -6.58
C GLU A 114 23.24 13.29 -5.10
N SER A 115 24.47 13.73 -4.80
CA SER A 115 24.79 14.16 -3.43
C SER A 115 23.96 15.38 -3.04
N LEU A 116 23.41 15.38 -1.81
CA LEU A 116 22.71 16.53 -1.22
C LEU A 116 23.53 17.21 -0.12
N SER A 117 24.86 17.16 -0.21
CA SER A 117 25.77 17.73 0.80
C SER A 117 25.59 19.24 1.02
N ASP A 118 25.02 19.95 0.04
CA ASP A 118 24.61 21.35 0.13
C ASP A 118 23.44 21.58 1.11
N LEU A 119 22.55 20.60 1.23
CA LEU A 119 21.35 20.63 2.07
C LEU A 119 21.53 19.88 3.40
N THR A 120 22.21 18.74 3.40
CA THR A 120 22.28 17.84 4.54
C THR A 120 23.55 17.00 4.54
N ARG A 121 24.07 16.71 5.74
CA ARG A 121 25.15 15.72 5.93
C ARG A 121 24.64 14.28 6.12
N ALA A 122 23.34 14.03 5.99
CA ALA A 122 22.75 12.72 6.25
C ALA A 122 23.33 11.64 5.33
N ALA A 123 23.86 10.58 5.95
CA ALA A 123 24.52 9.46 5.29
C ALA A 123 23.79 8.87 4.05
N PRO A 124 22.46 8.63 4.04
CA PRO A 124 21.79 8.06 2.87
C PRO A 124 21.74 8.98 1.65
N PHE A 125 22.09 10.27 1.80
CA PHE A 125 21.99 11.29 0.74
C PHE A 125 23.34 11.79 0.23
N GLN A 126 24.46 11.16 0.60
CA GLN A 126 25.80 11.64 0.24
C GLN A 126 26.35 11.05 -1.06
N ASP A 127 26.14 9.76 -1.30
CA ASP A 127 26.81 9.00 -2.37
C ASP A 127 25.78 8.27 -3.26
N PRO A 128 25.64 8.67 -4.54
CA PRO A 128 24.68 8.04 -5.45
C PRO A 128 25.06 6.62 -5.87
N SER A 129 26.30 6.17 -5.62
CA SER A 129 26.70 4.77 -5.87
C SER A 129 26.23 3.82 -4.76
N LYS A 130 25.90 4.35 -3.59
CA LYS A 130 25.59 3.58 -2.39
C LYS A 130 24.12 3.17 -2.33
N LYS A 131 23.89 1.88 -2.06
CA LYS A 131 22.56 1.32 -1.74
C LYS A 131 22.40 1.23 -0.24
N THR A 132 21.59 2.11 0.34
CA THR A 132 21.22 2.04 1.76
C THR A 132 20.14 0.98 1.94
N PRO A 133 20.36 -0.10 2.71
CA PRO A 133 19.32 -1.08 2.97
C PRO A 133 18.11 -0.42 3.64
N VAL A 134 16.91 -0.85 3.27
CA VAL A 134 15.67 -0.40 3.92
C VAL A 134 14.75 -1.55 4.28
N PHE A 135 13.92 -1.33 5.30
CA PHE A 135 12.76 -2.16 5.60
C PHE A 135 11.53 -1.26 5.68
N VAL A 136 10.50 -1.58 4.91
CA VAL A 136 9.28 -0.76 4.80
C VAL A 136 8.11 -1.55 5.34
N ARG A 137 7.31 -0.92 6.20
CA ARG A 137 6.02 -1.47 6.66
C ARG A 137 4.88 -0.53 6.24
N LEU A 138 3.95 -1.10 5.49
CA LEU A 138 2.71 -0.47 5.05
C LEU A 138 1.55 -1.02 5.89
N SER A 139 0.59 -0.19 6.26
CA SER A 139 -0.45 -0.57 7.24
C SER A 139 -1.74 0.21 7.06
N THR A 140 -2.86 -0.30 7.56
CA THR A 140 -4.03 0.54 7.88
C THR A 140 -3.78 1.28 9.22
N VAL A 141 -4.78 1.92 9.83
CA VAL A 141 -4.64 2.61 11.13
C VAL A 141 -5.56 2.01 12.19
N GLN A 142 -6.86 1.97 11.90
CA GLN A 142 -7.91 1.66 12.88
C GLN A 142 -7.89 0.18 13.25
N GLY A 143 -7.83 -0.68 12.24
CA GLY A 143 -8.11 -2.09 12.40
C GLY A 143 -7.10 -2.84 13.28
N SER A 144 -7.59 -3.81 14.06
CA SER A 144 -6.73 -4.81 14.74
C SER A 144 -5.97 -5.66 13.72
N LYS A 145 -4.94 -6.41 14.14
CA LYS A 145 -4.03 -7.15 13.22
C LYS A 145 -4.73 -8.11 12.25
N GLY A 146 -5.92 -8.59 12.61
CA GLY A 146 -6.75 -9.48 11.80
C GLY A 146 -7.79 -8.80 10.91
N SER A 147 -7.85 -7.46 10.87
CA SER A 147 -8.78 -6.72 10.01
C SER A 147 -8.43 -6.87 8.52
N ALA A 148 -9.36 -6.48 7.64
CA ALA A 148 -9.15 -6.52 6.19
C ALA A 148 -8.24 -5.38 5.68
N ASP A 149 -7.54 -5.62 4.56
CA ASP A 149 -6.61 -4.69 3.93
C ASP A 149 -7.27 -3.52 3.18
N THR A 150 -8.41 -3.77 2.52
CA THR A 150 -9.04 -2.84 1.57
C THR A 150 -10.14 -1.97 2.20
N VAL A 151 -10.10 -1.78 3.52
CA VAL A 151 -10.99 -0.85 4.23
C VAL A 151 -10.73 0.61 3.83
N ARG A 152 -11.70 1.51 4.01
CA ARG A 152 -11.49 2.95 3.90
C ARG A 152 -10.73 3.42 5.14
N ASP A 153 -9.45 3.70 4.98
CA ASP A 153 -8.57 4.08 6.09
C ASP A 153 -7.33 4.83 5.57
N VAL A 154 -6.67 5.58 6.43
CA VAL A 154 -5.31 6.05 6.12
C VAL A 154 -4.39 4.83 6.00
N ARG A 155 -3.36 4.94 5.16
CA ARG A 155 -2.28 3.95 5.09
C ARG A 155 -1.02 4.50 5.73
N GLY A 156 -0.51 3.82 6.76
CA GLY A 156 0.81 4.10 7.31
C GLY A 156 1.90 3.69 6.32
N PHE A 157 2.93 4.52 6.19
CA PHE A 157 4.09 4.32 5.32
C PHE A 157 5.37 4.55 6.13
N ALA A 158 5.84 3.50 6.81
CA ALA A 158 7.03 3.56 7.65
C ALA A 158 8.24 2.96 6.93
N THR A 159 9.32 3.73 6.79
CA THR A 159 10.59 3.30 6.16
C THR A 159 11.73 3.41 7.15
N LYS A 160 12.39 2.29 7.44
CA LYS A 160 13.63 2.23 8.23
C LYS A 160 14.81 2.17 7.28
N PHE A 161 15.73 3.12 7.40
CA PHE A 161 16.99 3.16 6.69
C PHE A 161 18.09 2.65 7.62
N TYR A 162 18.78 1.59 7.20
CA TYR A 162 19.94 1.06 7.92
C TYR A 162 21.19 1.75 7.38
N THR A 163 21.63 2.82 8.02
CA THR A 163 22.74 3.66 7.54
C THR A 163 24.05 3.33 8.25
N ASP A 164 25.16 3.93 7.79
CA ASP A 164 26.47 3.78 8.44
C ASP A 164 26.56 4.59 9.74
N GLU A 165 25.63 5.51 9.96
CA GLU A 165 25.60 6.45 11.10
C GLU A 165 24.39 6.21 12.01
N GLY A 166 23.83 5.00 11.97
CA GLY A 166 22.66 4.60 12.75
C GLY A 166 21.42 4.32 11.89
N ASN A 167 20.33 3.93 12.54
CA ASN A 167 19.05 3.78 11.87
C ASN A 167 18.33 5.13 11.81
N TRP A 168 17.80 5.46 10.63
CA TRP A 168 16.86 6.58 10.46
C TRP A 168 15.49 6.04 10.09
N ASP A 169 14.43 6.48 10.76
CA ASP A 169 13.06 6.08 10.44
C ASP A 169 12.22 7.26 9.93
N LEU A 170 11.79 7.16 8.67
CA LEU A 170 10.78 8.06 8.10
C LEU A 170 9.40 7.42 8.27
N VAL A 171 8.66 7.86 9.30
CA VAL A 171 7.37 7.26 9.71
C VAL A 171 6.21 8.15 9.26
N GLY A 172 5.76 7.91 8.04
CA GLY A 172 4.74 8.71 7.35
C GLY A 172 3.40 8.02 7.15
N ASN A 173 2.53 8.68 6.38
CA ASN A 173 1.23 8.18 5.91
C ASN A 173 1.09 8.36 4.39
N ASN A 174 0.09 7.77 3.77
CA ASN A 174 -0.26 8.01 2.36
C ASN A 174 -1.01 9.32 2.11
N ILE A 175 -1.28 10.09 3.18
CA ILE A 175 -1.93 11.40 3.17
C ILE A 175 -0.93 12.44 3.69
N PRO A 176 -0.83 13.65 3.10
CA PRO A 176 0.18 14.63 3.47
C PRO A 176 -0.11 15.43 4.75
N VAL A 177 -1.29 15.24 5.33
CA VAL A 177 -1.77 15.96 6.52
C VAL A 177 -2.29 14.96 7.56
N PHE A 178 -2.54 15.46 8.77
CA PHE A 178 -3.14 14.70 9.86
C PHE A 178 -4.47 15.31 10.34
N PHE A 179 -5.22 14.57 11.15
CA PHE A 179 -6.53 15.00 11.67
C PHE A 179 -6.45 16.11 12.71
N ILE A 180 -5.37 16.13 13.48
CA ILE A 180 -5.21 16.97 14.66
C ILE A 180 -3.88 17.69 14.58
N GLN A 181 -3.80 18.82 15.26
CA GLN A 181 -2.63 19.68 15.23
C GLN A 181 -1.68 19.43 16.42
N ASP A 182 -2.10 18.74 17.50
CA ASP A 182 -1.29 18.51 18.72
C ASP A 182 -1.44 17.07 19.18
N ALA A 183 -0.34 16.45 19.61
CA ALA A 183 -0.30 15.08 20.07
C ALA A 183 -1.15 14.82 21.32
N VAL A 184 -1.45 15.82 22.15
CA VAL A 184 -2.30 15.63 23.34
C VAL A 184 -3.71 15.16 22.97
N LYS A 185 -4.20 15.51 21.77
CA LYS A 185 -5.50 15.07 21.24
C LYS A 185 -5.45 13.68 20.59
N PHE A 186 -4.27 13.07 20.47
CA PHE A 186 -4.12 11.78 19.79
C PHE A 186 -4.90 10.65 20.45
N PRO A 187 -4.91 10.48 21.79
CA PRO A 187 -5.75 9.47 22.43
C PRO A 187 -7.24 9.71 22.16
N ASP A 188 -7.72 10.95 22.20
CA ASP A 188 -9.12 11.26 21.94
C ASP A 188 -9.52 10.90 20.50
N LEU A 189 -8.69 11.29 19.52
CA LEU A 189 -8.88 10.93 18.11
C LEU A 189 -8.91 9.41 17.95
N VAL A 190 -7.93 8.69 18.53
CA VAL A 190 -7.82 7.24 18.41
C VAL A 190 -8.98 6.52 19.08
N HIS A 191 -9.43 6.97 20.25
CA HIS A 191 -10.63 6.42 20.90
C HIS A 191 -11.89 6.67 20.07
N ALA A 192 -12.01 7.85 19.47
CA ALA A 192 -13.15 8.19 18.62
C ALA A 192 -13.18 7.36 17.32
N LEU A 193 -12.02 7.07 16.72
CA LEU A 193 -11.91 6.33 15.47
C LEU A 193 -11.97 4.79 15.64
N LYS A 194 -11.55 4.28 16.81
CA LYS A 194 -11.53 2.84 17.15
C LYS A 194 -12.95 2.31 17.40
N PRO A 195 -13.13 0.97 17.40
CA PRO A 195 -14.40 0.37 17.76
C PRO A 195 -14.90 0.87 19.12
N GLU A 196 -16.20 1.10 19.26
CA GLU A 196 -16.76 1.75 20.44
C GLU A 196 -16.59 0.85 21.68
N PRO A 197 -16.22 1.43 22.84
CA PRO A 197 -15.71 0.63 23.97
C PRO A 197 -16.77 -0.27 24.62
N HIS A 198 -18.05 -0.01 24.40
CA HIS A 198 -19.13 -0.78 25.01
C HIS A 198 -19.44 -2.09 24.27
N ASN A 199 -19.05 -2.22 22.99
CA ASN A 199 -19.37 -3.37 22.16
C ASN A 199 -18.26 -3.81 21.17
N GLU A 200 -17.14 -3.05 21.10
CA GLU A 200 -16.04 -3.26 20.16
C GLU A 200 -16.45 -3.27 18.68
N ILE A 201 -17.44 -2.43 18.31
CA ILE A 201 -17.94 -2.28 16.94
C ILE A 201 -17.83 -0.81 16.50
N PRO A 202 -17.48 -0.51 15.24
CA PRO A 202 -17.11 -1.42 14.14
C PRO A 202 -15.59 -1.63 13.97
N GLN A 203 -15.19 -2.77 13.40
CA GLN A 203 -13.79 -3.08 13.06
C GLN A 203 -13.41 -2.53 11.68
N GLY A 204 -12.31 -1.77 11.61
CA GLY A 204 -11.72 -1.21 10.39
C GLY A 204 -12.58 -0.14 9.71
N GLN A 205 -13.42 0.60 10.43
CA GLN A 205 -14.38 1.55 9.85
C GLN A 205 -14.55 2.77 10.76
N THR A 206 -14.63 3.97 10.15
CA THR A 206 -14.98 5.24 10.83
C THR A 206 -16.47 5.56 10.78
N ALA A 207 -17.26 4.70 10.14
CA ALA A 207 -18.70 4.88 9.92
C ALA A 207 -19.55 4.54 11.16
N HIS A 208 -19.34 5.29 12.26
CA HIS A 208 -20.06 5.15 13.52
C HIS A 208 -20.08 6.46 14.33
N ASP A 209 -20.89 6.53 15.37
CA ASP A 209 -21.22 7.77 16.08
C ASP A 209 -20.00 8.45 16.70
N ASN A 210 -19.14 7.72 17.42
CA ASN A 210 -18.01 8.35 18.15
C ASN A 210 -17.05 9.12 17.22
N PHE A 211 -16.69 8.56 16.07
CA PHE A 211 -15.77 9.22 15.14
C PHE A 211 -16.38 10.51 14.61
N TRP A 212 -17.62 10.44 14.12
CA TRP A 212 -18.29 11.58 13.52
C TRP A 212 -18.69 12.64 14.55
N ASP A 213 -18.99 12.26 15.80
CA ASP A 213 -19.19 13.24 16.88
C ASP A 213 -17.91 14.04 17.12
N PHE A 214 -16.78 13.34 17.32
CA PHE A 214 -15.48 13.97 17.60
C PHE A 214 -15.06 14.95 16.51
N VAL A 215 -15.06 14.52 15.23
CA VAL A 215 -14.59 15.37 14.12
C VAL A 215 -15.57 16.51 13.80
N SER A 216 -16.87 16.34 14.09
CA SER A 216 -17.86 17.42 13.95
C SER A 216 -17.70 18.54 14.99
N LEU A 217 -17.06 18.24 16.13
CA LEU A 217 -16.73 19.19 17.19
C LEU A 217 -15.31 19.75 17.08
N LEU A 218 -14.50 19.22 16.16
CA LEU A 218 -13.10 19.57 16.01
C LEU A 218 -12.80 19.98 14.55
N PRO A 219 -13.10 21.25 14.18
CA PRO A 219 -12.95 21.72 12.80
C PRO A 219 -11.55 21.52 12.19
N GLU A 220 -10.48 21.46 12.99
CA GLU A 220 -9.11 21.24 12.50
C GLU A 220 -8.95 19.93 11.69
N SER A 221 -9.85 18.95 11.89
CA SER A 221 -9.89 17.70 11.13
C SER A 221 -10.46 17.83 9.71
N THR A 222 -11.12 18.94 9.36
CA THR A 222 -11.91 19.07 8.13
C THR A 222 -11.10 18.82 6.86
N HIS A 223 -9.85 19.32 6.80
CA HIS A 223 -8.98 19.06 5.65
C HIS A 223 -8.69 17.55 5.51
N MET A 224 -8.37 16.87 6.61
CA MET A 224 -8.13 15.43 6.61
C MET A 224 -9.39 14.63 6.22
N LEU A 225 -10.58 15.09 6.60
CA LEU A 225 -11.85 14.45 6.21
C LEU A 225 -12.03 14.41 4.69
N MET A 226 -11.63 15.47 3.97
CA MET A 226 -11.67 15.47 2.50
C MET A 226 -10.79 14.36 1.91
N TRP A 227 -9.60 14.16 2.48
CA TRP A 227 -8.68 13.12 2.05
C TRP A 227 -9.22 11.71 2.32
N ILE A 228 -9.74 11.45 3.52
CA ILE A 228 -10.18 10.09 3.88
C ILE A 228 -11.48 9.67 3.19
N MET A 229 -12.32 10.64 2.82
CA MET A 229 -13.52 10.38 2.03
C MET A 229 -13.24 10.28 0.52
N SER A 230 -12.06 10.72 0.07
CA SER A 230 -11.62 10.45 -1.31
C SER A 230 -11.18 9.01 -1.53
N ASP A 231 -10.91 8.62 -2.77
CA ASP A 231 -10.45 7.27 -3.08
C ASP A 231 -8.99 7.00 -2.65
N ARG A 232 -8.25 8.01 -2.17
CA ARG A 232 -6.87 7.86 -1.65
C ARG A 232 -6.74 6.80 -0.54
N THR A 233 -7.82 6.52 0.18
CA THR A 233 -7.89 5.60 1.32
C THR A 233 -8.46 4.23 1.01
N ILE A 234 -8.72 3.94 -0.27
CA ILE A 234 -9.09 2.61 -0.78
C ILE A 234 -8.16 2.21 -1.92
N PRO A 235 -6.83 2.15 -1.67
CA PRO A 235 -5.84 1.94 -2.72
C PRO A 235 -5.98 0.56 -3.38
N ARG A 236 -5.74 0.53 -4.69
CA ARG A 236 -5.74 -0.72 -5.48
C ARG A 236 -4.56 -1.61 -5.10
N SER A 237 -3.41 -1.01 -4.81
CA SER A 237 -2.20 -1.72 -4.39
C SER A 237 -1.39 -0.83 -3.48
N PHE A 238 -0.68 -1.42 -2.52
CA PHE A 238 0.35 -0.72 -1.77
C PHE A 238 1.38 -0.05 -2.67
N ARG A 239 1.69 -0.62 -3.85
CA ARG A 239 2.66 -0.10 -4.83
C ARG A 239 2.21 1.17 -5.54
N MET A 240 0.94 1.53 -5.38
CA MET A 240 0.26 2.61 -6.08
C MET A 240 -0.29 3.65 -5.11
N ILE A 241 0.40 3.86 -3.98
CA ILE A 241 0.09 4.93 -3.03
C ILE A 241 1.27 5.89 -2.91
N ASN A 242 0.94 7.15 -2.69
CA ASN A 242 1.90 8.12 -2.19
C ASN A 242 2.29 7.79 -0.75
N GLY A 243 3.43 8.31 -0.31
CA GLY A 243 3.81 8.40 1.09
C GLY A 243 4.24 9.83 1.42
N PHE A 244 4.05 10.26 2.65
CA PHE A 244 4.35 11.61 3.12
C PHE A 244 4.86 11.55 4.55
N GLY A 245 5.92 12.30 4.84
CA GLY A 245 6.40 12.46 6.23
C GLY A 245 5.41 13.21 7.13
N VAL A 246 4.41 13.88 6.53
CA VAL A 246 3.41 14.77 7.15
C VAL A 246 4.05 16.02 7.75
N HIS A 247 4.95 15.85 8.71
CA HIS A 247 5.57 16.94 9.44
C HIS A 247 6.61 17.68 8.62
N THR A 248 6.81 18.95 8.98
CA THR A 248 8.05 19.64 8.63
C THR A 248 9.19 19.06 9.47
N PHE A 249 10.32 18.74 8.85
CA PHE A 249 11.58 18.38 9.50
C PHE A 249 12.64 19.43 9.16
N ARG A 250 13.87 19.25 9.63
CA ARG A 250 15.04 20.04 9.23
C ARG A 250 16.08 19.18 8.54
N LEU A 251 16.65 19.69 7.46
CA LEU A 251 17.92 19.23 6.89
C LEU A 251 19.04 20.15 7.35
N VAL A 252 20.11 19.58 7.88
CA VAL A 252 21.27 20.32 8.40
C VAL A 252 22.53 19.88 7.65
N ASN A 253 23.18 20.81 6.96
CA ASN A 253 24.40 20.51 6.22
C ASN A 253 25.66 20.52 7.11
N ALA A 254 26.82 20.20 6.54
CA ALA A 254 28.09 20.14 7.27
C ALA A 254 28.53 21.49 7.88
N ASN A 255 28.01 22.61 7.36
CA ASN A 255 28.28 23.96 7.87
C ASN A 255 27.28 24.39 8.97
N GLY A 256 26.35 23.52 9.36
CA GLY A 256 25.32 23.82 10.35
C GLY A 256 24.16 24.67 9.82
N VAL A 257 24.04 24.86 8.50
CA VAL A 257 22.90 25.57 7.90
C VAL A 257 21.69 24.64 7.91
N SER A 258 20.61 25.11 8.51
CA SER A 258 19.33 24.41 8.62
C SER A 258 18.33 24.92 7.58
N ARG A 259 17.54 24.00 7.02
CA ARG A 259 16.40 24.29 6.15
C ARG A 259 15.24 23.39 6.50
N PHE A 260 14.01 23.92 6.41
CA PHE A 260 12.82 23.11 6.57
C PHE A 260 12.62 22.18 5.39
N VAL A 261 12.09 20.98 5.66
CA VAL A 261 11.83 19.96 4.65
C VAL A 261 10.52 19.21 4.90
N LYS A 262 9.76 18.93 3.83
CA LYS A 262 8.72 17.88 3.81
C LYS A 262 9.19 16.74 2.90
N PHE A 263 9.05 15.49 3.36
CA PHE A 263 9.41 14.29 2.61
C PHE A 263 8.20 13.67 1.91
N HIS A 264 8.39 13.23 0.66
CA HIS A 264 7.35 12.65 -0.20
C HIS A 264 7.86 11.36 -0.84
N TRP A 265 7.06 10.31 -0.84
CA TRP A 265 7.24 9.12 -1.68
C TRP A 265 6.25 9.17 -2.83
N ARG A 266 6.73 9.18 -4.07
CA ARG A 266 5.89 9.10 -5.28
C ARG A 266 6.02 7.71 -5.91
N PRO A 267 4.93 6.94 -6.06
CA PRO A 267 4.99 5.61 -6.66
C PRO A 267 5.32 5.72 -8.15
N VAL A 268 6.25 4.90 -8.62
CA VAL A 268 6.62 4.86 -10.05
C VAL A 268 5.42 4.42 -10.91
N LEU A 269 4.53 3.58 -10.38
CA LEU A 269 3.32 3.10 -11.06
C LEU A 269 2.15 4.11 -11.07
N GLY A 270 2.33 5.29 -10.46
CA GLY A 270 1.25 6.24 -10.24
C GLY A 270 0.32 5.83 -9.09
N VAL A 271 -0.72 6.64 -8.85
CA VAL A 271 -1.63 6.47 -7.72
C VAL A 271 -2.92 5.85 -8.22
N HIS A 272 -3.33 4.70 -7.68
CA HIS A 272 -4.54 4.02 -8.17
C HIS A 272 -5.36 3.47 -7.02
N SER A 273 -6.67 3.56 -7.16
CA SER A 273 -7.61 3.21 -6.10
C SER A 273 -8.75 2.35 -6.62
N PHE A 274 -9.31 1.55 -5.74
CA PHE A 274 -10.63 0.96 -5.95
C PHE A 274 -11.71 2.03 -5.98
N ILE A 275 -12.91 1.63 -6.42
CA ILE A 275 -14.14 2.31 -6.03
C ILE A 275 -14.74 1.63 -4.79
N TRP A 276 -15.66 2.29 -4.08
CA TRP A 276 -16.06 1.83 -2.74
C TRP A 276 -16.69 0.43 -2.69
N ASP A 277 -17.64 0.12 -3.58
CA ASP A 277 -18.27 -1.22 -3.63
C ASP A 277 -17.24 -2.33 -3.90
N GLU A 278 -16.27 -2.06 -4.78
CA GLU A 278 -15.19 -2.98 -5.12
C GLU A 278 -14.26 -3.23 -3.91
N ALA A 279 -13.89 -2.18 -3.18
CA ALA A 279 -13.07 -2.26 -1.97
C ALA A 279 -13.76 -3.06 -0.86
N LEU A 280 -15.05 -2.82 -0.63
CA LEU A 280 -15.87 -3.54 0.35
C LEU A 280 -16.00 -5.03 0.02
N LYS A 281 -16.32 -5.35 -1.24
CA LYS A 281 -16.40 -6.75 -1.69
C LYS A 281 -15.05 -7.45 -1.60
N THR A 282 -13.97 -6.76 -1.94
CA THR A 282 -12.61 -7.31 -1.80
C THR A 282 -12.28 -7.62 -0.34
N ALA A 283 -12.65 -6.74 0.60
CA ALA A 283 -12.42 -6.97 2.03
C ALA A 283 -13.07 -8.26 2.54
N GLY A 284 -14.24 -8.63 2.01
CA GLY A 284 -14.91 -9.88 2.35
C GLY A 284 -14.38 -11.11 1.59
N ARG A 285 -13.92 -10.94 0.35
CA ARG A 285 -13.46 -12.04 -0.52
C ARG A 285 -12.00 -12.43 -0.30
N ASP A 286 -11.13 -11.45 -0.06
CA ASP A 286 -9.71 -11.63 0.26
C ASP A 286 -9.28 -10.52 1.24
N PRO A 287 -9.46 -10.70 2.56
CA PRO A 287 -9.06 -9.70 3.55
C PRO A 287 -7.54 -9.45 3.57
N ASP A 288 -6.74 -10.32 2.93
CA ASP A 288 -5.29 -10.21 2.78
C ASP A 288 -4.84 -9.67 1.41
N TYR A 289 -5.74 -9.02 0.66
CA TYR A 289 -5.49 -8.64 -0.73
C TYR A 289 -4.22 -7.78 -0.93
N LEU A 290 -4.04 -6.69 -0.17
CA LEU A 290 -2.88 -5.80 -0.35
C LEU A 290 -1.59 -6.44 0.14
N ARG A 291 -1.65 -7.26 1.20
CA ARG A 291 -0.53 -8.10 1.66
C ARG A 291 -0.10 -9.08 0.57
N ARG A 292 -1.07 -9.77 -0.04
CA ARG A 292 -0.83 -10.75 -1.10
C ARG A 292 -0.26 -10.09 -2.36
N ASP A 293 -0.83 -8.97 -2.78
CA ASP A 293 -0.37 -8.20 -3.95
C ASP A 293 1.10 -7.76 -3.77
N LEU A 294 1.46 -7.21 -2.61
CA LEU A 294 2.85 -6.84 -2.30
C LEU A 294 3.79 -8.04 -2.38
N TRP A 295 3.43 -9.13 -1.69
CA TRP A 295 4.26 -10.33 -1.62
C TRP A 295 4.48 -10.94 -3.01
N MET A 296 3.39 -11.15 -3.76
CA MET A 296 3.44 -11.78 -5.08
C MET A 296 4.16 -10.90 -6.09
N SER A 297 4.00 -9.58 -6.03
CA SER A 297 4.71 -8.66 -6.92
C SER A 297 6.23 -8.77 -6.74
N ILE A 298 6.69 -8.88 -5.49
CA ILE A 298 8.11 -9.11 -5.19
C ILE A 298 8.57 -10.49 -5.67
N GLU A 299 7.78 -11.54 -5.45
CA GLU A 299 8.10 -12.90 -5.93
C GLU A 299 8.22 -12.97 -7.46
N MET A 300 7.32 -12.30 -8.18
CA MET A 300 7.34 -12.22 -9.64
C MET A 300 8.44 -11.30 -10.19
N GLY A 301 9.13 -10.54 -9.34
CA GLY A 301 10.17 -9.58 -9.76
C GLY A 301 9.61 -8.24 -10.23
N ASP A 302 8.30 -8.03 -10.09
CA ASP A 302 7.65 -6.75 -10.32
C ASP A 302 7.78 -5.84 -9.09
N PHE A 303 9.03 -5.47 -8.81
CA PHE A 303 9.40 -4.80 -7.56
C PHE A 303 8.65 -3.48 -7.37
N PRO A 304 8.04 -3.26 -6.19
CA PRO A 304 7.53 -1.96 -5.78
C PRO A 304 8.64 -0.89 -5.78
N GLU A 305 8.36 0.27 -6.39
CA GLU A 305 9.32 1.38 -6.52
C GLU A 305 8.67 2.73 -6.20
N TRP A 306 9.37 3.56 -5.43
CA TRP A 306 8.99 4.95 -5.13
C TRP A 306 10.17 5.89 -5.27
N GLU A 307 9.93 7.08 -5.81
CA GLU A 307 10.88 8.18 -5.78
C GLU A 307 10.72 8.98 -4.49
N LEU A 308 11.83 9.23 -3.80
CA LEU A 308 11.87 10.16 -2.67
C LEU A 308 11.96 11.58 -3.23
N GLY A 309 10.99 12.40 -2.87
CA GLY A 309 10.95 13.83 -3.15
C GLY A 309 11.05 14.65 -1.87
N ILE A 310 11.59 15.85 -1.99
CA ILE A 310 11.64 16.84 -0.92
C ILE A 310 11.08 18.19 -1.38
N GLN A 311 10.36 18.86 -0.49
CA GLN A 311 10.08 20.29 -0.58
C GLN A 311 10.97 20.98 0.45
N VAL A 312 11.86 21.87 -0.01
CA VAL A 312 12.81 22.57 0.86
C VAL A 312 12.39 24.02 0.98
N ILE A 313 12.36 24.53 2.21
CA ILE A 313 11.96 25.90 2.52
C ILE A 313 13.05 26.52 3.39
N GLU A 314 13.55 27.67 2.94
CA GLU A 314 14.47 28.49 3.75
C GLU A 314 13.72 29.04 4.96
N GLU A 315 14.36 29.09 6.13
CA GLU A 315 13.70 29.51 7.37
C GLU A 315 13.12 30.92 7.28
N SER A 316 13.78 31.83 6.54
CA SER A 316 13.31 33.20 6.30
C SER A 316 12.04 33.30 5.44
N GLU A 317 11.70 32.24 4.72
CA GLU A 317 10.54 32.18 3.82
C GLU A 317 9.34 31.47 4.44
N ALA A 318 9.55 30.70 5.52
CA ALA A 318 8.50 29.90 6.16
C ALA A 318 7.30 30.76 6.60
N ASP A 319 7.55 31.88 7.28
CA ASP A 319 6.50 32.77 7.79
C ASP A 319 5.77 33.58 6.70
N LYS A 320 6.28 33.56 5.46
CA LYS A 320 5.65 34.25 4.32
C LYS A 320 4.54 33.42 3.69
N LEU A 321 4.48 32.12 3.99
CA LEU A 321 3.43 31.25 3.50
C LEU A 321 2.09 31.58 4.16
N PRO A 322 0.96 31.41 3.45
CA PRO A 322 -0.36 31.77 3.99
C PRO A 322 -0.85 30.81 5.09
N PHE A 323 -0.10 29.74 5.36
CA PHE A 323 -0.36 28.75 6.39
C PHE A 323 0.95 28.44 7.13
N ASP A 324 0.82 27.95 8.36
CA ASP A 324 1.95 27.57 9.18
C ASP A 324 2.48 26.20 8.75
N ILE A 325 3.78 26.10 8.43
CA ILE A 325 4.38 24.82 8.01
C ILE A 325 4.55 23.84 9.17
N LEU A 326 4.46 24.31 10.42
CA LEU A 326 4.49 23.48 11.63
C LEU A 326 3.11 22.90 11.97
N ASP A 327 2.06 23.32 11.25
CA ASP A 327 0.72 22.76 11.39
C ASP A 327 0.59 21.46 10.57
N ALA A 328 0.50 20.32 11.25
CA ALA A 328 0.34 19.01 10.63
C ALA A 328 -0.98 18.83 9.85
N THR A 329 -1.96 19.74 9.99
CA THR A 329 -3.19 19.77 9.18
C THR A 329 -3.00 20.51 7.84
N LYS A 330 -1.80 21.06 7.59
CA LYS A 330 -1.48 21.86 6.39
C LYS A 330 -0.56 21.12 5.42
N TYR A 331 -0.99 21.13 4.17
CA TYR A 331 -0.26 20.70 2.98
C TYR A 331 0.50 21.88 2.37
N ILE A 332 1.65 21.60 1.76
CA ILE A 332 2.38 22.60 0.96
C ILE A 332 2.08 22.32 -0.52
N PRO A 333 1.27 23.15 -1.20
CA PRO A 333 0.98 22.96 -2.63
C PRO A 333 2.26 22.88 -3.46
N GLU A 334 2.30 21.94 -4.41
CA GLU A 334 3.46 21.72 -5.29
C GLU A 334 3.68 22.92 -6.21
N GLU A 335 2.65 23.71 -6.46
CA GLU A 335 2.67 24.96 -7.22
C GLU A 335 3.37 26.10 -6.47
N ILE A 336 3.45 26.02 -5.14
CA ILE A 336 4.17 27.01 -4.31
C ILE A 336 5.61 26.54 -4.09
N VAL A 337 5.79 25.28 -3.69
CA VAL A 337 7.11 24.67 -3.50
C VAL A 337 7.15 23.36 -4.29
N PRO A 338 7.81 23.33 -5.46
CA PRO A 338 7.92 22.11 -6.25
C PRO A 338 8.66 21.00 -5.52
N ILE A 339 8.30 19.76 -5.83
CA ILE A 339 9.00 18.58 -5.30
C ILE A 339 10.31 18.40 -6.09
N ARG A 340 11.45 18.39 -5.39
CA ARG A 340 12.73 17.93 -5.92
C ARG A 340 12.85 16.42 -5.67
N TYR A 341 12.86 15.61 -6.72
CA TYR A 341 13.14 14.18 -6.62
C TYR A 341 14.63 13.93 -6.39
N ILE A 342 14.96 13.19 -5.34
CA ILE A 342 16.34 13.03 -4.86
C ILE A 342 16.85 11.60 -4.91
N GLY A 343 15.99 10.60 -5.07
CA GLY A 343 16.42 9.21 -5.11
C GLY A 343 15.26 8.25 -5.28
N LYS A 344 15.56 6.96 -5.29
CA LYS A 344 14.58 5.89 -5.48
C LYS A 344 14.75 4.78 -4.46
N MET A 345 13.63 4.28 -3.98
CA MET A 345 13.51 3.06 -3.18
C MET A 345 12.96 1.93 -4.03
N THR A 346 13.56 0.74 -3.94
CA THR A 346 13.08 -0.49 -4.59
C THR A 346 12.95 -1.60 -3.54
N LEU A 347 11.75 -2.14 -3.36
CA LEU A 347 11.49 -3.28 -2.48
C LEU A 347 11.61 -4.57 -3.26
N ASN A 348 12.58 -5.42 -2.90
CA ASN A 348 12.99 -6.54 -3.74
C ASN A 348 13.10 -7.87 -3.01
N ARG A 349 12.71 -7.93 -1.73
CA ARG A 349 12.67 -9.19 -0.98
C ARG A 349 11.56 -9.18 0.07
N ASN A 350 10.81 -10.28 0.13
CA ASN A 350 9.88 -10.52 1.21
C ASN A 350 10.64 -10.85 2.52
N PRO A 351 10.01 -10.69 3.69
CA PRO A 351 10.47 -11.32 4.92
C PRO A 351 10.56 -12.85 4.74
N ASP A 352 11.52 -13.51 5.39
CA ASP A 352 11.53 -14.98 5.50
C ASP A 352 10.42 -15.44 6.46
N GLU A 353 10.24 -14.71 7.57
CA GLU A 353 9.18 -14.97 8.54
C GLU A 353 8.48 -13.67 8.98
N PHE A 354 7.15 -13.67 8.93
CA PHE A 354 6.36 -12.47 9.22
C PHE A 354 6.55 -11.97 10.65
N PHE A 355 6.58 -12.84 11.66
CA PHE A 355 6.58 -12.40 13.06
C PHE A 355 7.88 -11.71 13.50
N PRO A 356 9.08 -12.32 13.40
CA PRO A 356 10.32 -11.72 13.86
C PRO A 356 10.78 -10.52 13.02
N GLU A 357 10.34 -10.43 11.76
CA GLU A 357 10.71 -9.30 10.89
C GLU A 357 9.62 -8.23 10.81
N THR A 358 8.37 -8.59 10.54
CA THR A 358 7.29 -7.60 10.35
C THR A 358 6.62 -7.22 11.66
N GLU A 359 6.21 -8.20 12.47
CA GLU A 359 5.49 -7.90 13.70
C GLU A 359 6.40 -7.25 14.73
N GLN A 360 7.63 -7.74 14.90
CA GLN A 360 8.58 -7.21 15.89
C GLN A 360 9.30 -5.91 15.47
N ALA A 361 9.20 -5.48 14.21
CA ALA A 361 9.82 -4.22 13.77
C ALA A 361 9.31 -2.99 14.55
N VAL A 362 10.22 -2.16 15.02
CA VAL A 362 9.93 -0.89 15.69
C VAL A 362 10.40 0.24 14.79
N PHE A 363 9.45 1.09 14.40
CA PHE A 363 9.71 2.33 13.67
C PHE A 363 9.47 3.50 14.61
N HIS A 364 10.30 4.54 14.58
CA HIS A 364 10.14 5.68 15.47
C HIS A 364 10.64 6.97 14.81
N PRO A 365 9.81 8.03 14.63
CA PRO A 365 10.27 9.29 14.04
C PRO A 365 11.39 10.00 14.83
N GLY A 366 11.67 9.58 16.07
CA GLY A 366 12.81 10.05 16.87
C GLY A 366 14.12 9.27 16.63
N HIS A 367 14.11 8.21 15.82
CA HIS A 367 15.33 7.60 15.29
C HIS A 367 15.90 8.50 14.20
N LEU A 368 16.73 9.46 14.61
CA LEU A 368 17.40 10.43 13.75
C LEU A 368 18.86 10.06 13.52
N ILE A 369 19.46 10.69 12.52
CA ILE A 369 20.89 10.60 12.18
C ILE A 369 21.46 12.01 11.96
N PRO A 370 22.80 12.19 12.06
CA PRO A 370 23.43 13.47 11.76
C PRO A 370 22.95 14.05 10.42
N GLY A 371 22.52 15.32 10.43
CA GLY A 371 22.02 16.02 9.23
C GLY A 371 20.50 16.00 9.03
N ILE A 372 19.75 15.31 9.88
CA ILE A 372 18.28 15.40 9.98
C ILE A 372 17.91 15.79 11.41
N ASP A 373 17.08 16.81 11.56
CA ASP A 373 16.54 17.25 12.85
C ASP A 373 15.01 17.46 12.77
N VAL A 374 14.38 17.66 13.92
CA VAL A 374 12.93 17.84 14.04
C VAL A 374 12.53 19.32 13.99
N SER A 375 11.27 19.58 13.69
CA SER A 375 10.66 20.91 13.83
C SER A 375 9.83 21.04 15.10
N GLU A 376 9.36 22.25 15.36
CA GLU A 376 8.49 22.59 16.49
C GLU A 376 7.02 22.20 16.27
N ASP A 377 6.72 21.43 15.22
CA ASP A 377 5.39 20.82 15.00
C ASP A 377 4.94 20.06 16.28
N PRO A 378 3.87 20.52 16.96
CA PRO A 378 3.50 19.99 18.27
C PRO A 378 2.96 18.55 18.20
N LEU A 379 2.46 18.12 17.03
CA LEU A 379 2.12 16.72 16.82
C LEU A 379 3.39 15.87 16.68
N LEU A 380 4.39 16.31 15.91
CA LEU A 380 5.67 15.62 15.80
C LEU A 380 6.32 15.47 17.19
N GLN A 381 6.37 16.55 17.98
CA GLN A 381 7.01 16.57 19.30
C GLN A 381 6.45 15.50 20.24
N GLY A 382 5.14 15.32 20.32
CA GLY A 382 4.56 14.23 21.14
C GLY A 382 4.81 12.83 20.58
N ARG A 383 4.93 12.68 19.25
CA ARG A 383 5.31 11.39 18.62
C ARG A 383 6.75 10.99 18.99
N LEU A 384 7.65 11.93 19.28
CA LEU A 384 9.02 11.63 19.72
C LEU A 384 9.06 10.88 21.06
N PHE A 385 8.04 11.04 21.91
CA PHE A 385 7.91 10.24 23.14
C PHE A 385 7.25 8.88 22.89
N SER A 386 6.05 8.90 22.28
CA SER A 386 5.11 7.76 22.30
C SER A 386 5.66 6.45 21.72
N TYR A 387 6.44 6.52 20.64
CA TYR A 387 6.88 5.33 19.89
C TYR A 387 7.95 4.51 20.64
N THR A 388 8.78 5.16 21.45
CA THR A 388 9.73 4.44 22.32
C THR A 388 8.98 3.80 23.48
N ASP A 389 8.07 4.55 24.11
CA ASP A 389 7.25 4.06 25.23
C ASP A 389 6.42 2.82 24.86
N THR A 390 5.69 2.87 23.74
CA THR A 390 4.88 1.72 23.29
C THR A 390 5.74 0.51 22.91
N ALA A 391 6.98 0.70 22.43
CA ALA A 391 7.88 -0.40 22.13
C ALA A 391 8.30 -1.16 23.40
N PHE A 392 8.51 -0.47 24.52
CA PHE A 392 8.82 -1.10 25.80
C PHE A 392 7.73 -2.08 26.24
N HIS A 393 6.46 -1.69 26.09
CA HIS A 393 5.34 -2.57 26.40
C HIS A 393 5.19 -3.73 25.40
N ARG A 394 5.34 -3.44 24.10
CA ARG A 394 5.02 -4.37 23.03
C ARG A 394 6.08 -5.46 22.81
N VAL A 395 7.36 -5.07 22.81
CA VAL A 395 8.48 -5.95 22.42
C VAL A 395 9.63 -5.94 23.43
N GLY A 396 9.50 -5.19 24.53
CA GLY A 396 10.43 -5.22 25.66
C GLY A 396 11.55 -4.19 25.60
N THR A 397 12.31 -4.08 26.70
CA THR A 397 13.34 -3.05 26.92
C THR A 397 14.44 -3.04 25.86
N ASN A 398 14.93 -4.21 25.45
CA ASN A 398 16.06 -4.36 24.53
C ASN A 398 15.62 -4.53 23.08
N PHE A 399 14.50 -3.91 22.66
CA PHE A 399 13.92 -4.09 21.31
C PHE A 399 14.88 -3.78 20.15
N ASN A 400 15.91 -2.94 20.37
CA ASN A 400 16.95 -2.64 19.38
C ASN A 400 17.90 -3.81 19.12
N GLU A 401 17.93 -4.83 19.98
CA GLU A 401 18.70 -6.06 19.78
C GLU A 401 17.94 -7.10 18.95
N LEU A 402 16.63 -6.93 18.78
CA LEU A 402 15.85 -7.80 17.89
C LEU A 402 16.43 -7.70 16.47
N PRO A 403 16.63 -8.84 15.77
CA PRO A 403 17.40 -8.88 14.54
C PRO A 403 16.98 -7.85 13.50
N ILE A 404 15.67 -7.64 13.29
CA ILE A 404 15.20 -6.65 12.32
C ILE A 404 15.47 -5.20 12.75
N ASN A 405 15.42 -4.88 14.04
CA ASN A 405 15.62 -3.51 14.55
C ASN A 405 17.09 -3.12 14.66
N ARG A 406 17.99 -4.10 14.72
CA ARG A 406 19.43 -3.89 14.90
C ARG A 406 20.02 -3.00 13.78
N PRO A 407 20.79 -1.95 14.12
CA PRO A 407 21.56 -1.19 13.13
C PRO A 407 22.59 -2.06 12.42
N VAL A 408 22.91 -1.73 11.17
CA VAL A 408 24.01 -2.38 10.43
C VAL A 408 25.37 -1.80 10.82
N CYS A 409 25.41 -0.57 11.34
CA CYS A 409 26.61 0.04 11.89
C CYS A 409 26.93 -0.50 13.30
N PRO A 410 28.18 -0.35 13.79
CA PRO A 410 28.54 -0.72 15.15
C PRO A 410 27.74 0.04 16.21
N VAL A 411 27.41 -0.63 17.33
CA VAL A 411 26.68 -0.04 18.46
C VAL A 411 27.48 -0.24 19.75
N HIS A 412 27.93 0.85 20.36
CA HIS A 412 28.68 0.83 21.61
C HIS A 412 28.13 1.90 22.56
N ASN A 413 27.70 1.49 23.76
CA ASN A 413 27.16 2.40 24.76
C ASN A 413 27.33 1.84 26.19
N HIS A 414 26.83 2.59 27.16
CA HIS A 414 26.88 2.25 28.59
C HIS A 414 25.58 1.59 29.11
N GLN A 415 24.57 1.35 28.27
CA GLN A 415 23.30 0.73 28.68
C GLN A 415 23.51 -0.75 29.01
N ARG A 416 22.89 -1.26 30.09
CA ARG A 416 23.02 -2.64 30.61
C ARG A 416 21.68 -3.13 31.17
N GLY A 417 21.55 -4.45 31.32
CA GLY A 417 20.36 -5.09 31.91
C GLY A 417 19.13 -5.04 31.00
N GLY A 418 17.94 -5.02 31.61
CA GLY A 418 16.66 -5.04 30.91
C GLY A 418 16.23 -6.44 30.46
N PHE A 419 14.93 -6.60 30.21
CA PHE A 419 14.36 -7.87 29.73
C PHE A 419 15.00 -8.28 28.39
N MET A 420 15.32 -9.58 28.24
CA MET A 420 15.90 -10.19 27.03
C MET A 420 17.15 -9.46 26.50
N ARG A 421 18.13 -9.19 27.39
CA ARG A 421 19.44 -8.68 26.98
C ARG A 421 20.26 -9.80 26.31
N HIS A 422 20.61 -9.64 25.03
CA HIS A 422 21.43 -10.59 24.27
C HIS A 422 22.91 -10.16 24.22
N THR A 423 23.18 -8.87 24.05
CA THR A 423 24.57 -8.39 23.90
C THR A 423 25.32 -8.45 25.24
N ILE A 424 26.36 -9.29 25.28
CA ILE A 424 27.31 -9.37 26.39
C ILE A 424 28.43 -8.34 26.15
N VAL A 425 28.47 -7.29 26.98
CA VAL A 425 29.51 -6.26 26.88
C VAL A 425 30.68 -6.61 27.80
N LYS A 426 31.89 -6.69 27.22
CA LYS A 426 33.13 -6.98 27.95
C LYS A 426 33.61 -5.73 28.71
N GLY A 427 34.14 -5.94 29.93
CA GLY A 427 34.79 -4.89 30.73
C GLY A 427 34.00 -4.53 32.00
N GLN A 428 34.61 -3.72 32.86
CA GLN A 428 34.05 -3.37 34.18
C GLN A 428 33.20 -2.08 34.16
N ALA A 429 33.41 -1.18 33.21
CA ALA A 429 32.74 0.13 33.18
C ALA A 429 31.39 0.11 32.42
N ASN A 430 30.40 0.77 33.00
CA ASN A 430 29.07 1.00 32.42
C ASN A 430 28.57 2.45 32.66
N TYR A 431 29.50 3.40 32.77
CA TYR A 431 29.22 4.82 33.00
C TYR A 431 30.27 5.71 32.31
N HIS A 432 29.96 6.99 32.12
CA HIS A 432 30.88 7.99 31.57
C HIS A 432 30.87 9.26 32.45
N PRO A 433 32.03 9.91 32.71
CA PRO A 433 33.38 9.47 32.34
C PRO A 433 33.85 8.30 33.21
N ASN A 434 34.77 7.47 32.71
CA ASN A 434 35.36 6.36 33.47
C ASN A 434 36.86 6.21 33.17
N SER A 435 37.66 5.83 34.18
CA SER A 435 39.08 5.48 34.02
C SER A 435 39.29 3.96 33.86
N LEU A 436 38.42 3.13 34.44
CA LEU A 436 38.52 1.66 34.42
C LEU A 436 38.42 1.07 33.00
N GLY A 437 37.66 1.73 32.11
CA GLY A 437 37.55 1.38 30.69
C GLY A 437 38.35 2.32 29.78
N GLY A 438 39.25 3.14 30.32
CA GLY A 438 40.04 4.11 29.55
C GLY A 438 39.21 5.20 28.85
N GLY A 439 38.03 5.53 29.37
CA GLY A 439 37.10 6.49 28.78
C GLY A 439 36.22 5.94 27.66
N CYS A 440 36.32 4.63 27.35
CA CYS A 440 35.57 3.99 26.28
C CYS A 440 34.19 3.45 26.73
N PRO A 441 33.21 3.37 25.81
CA PRO A 441 33.20 4.05 24.50
C PRO A 441 33.26 5.57 24.65
N ALA A 442 34.13 6.19 23.85
CA ALA A 442 34.41 7.62 23.89
C ALA A 442 33.30 8.44 23.20
N LEU A 443 33.19 9.72 23.57
CA LEU A 443 32.28 10.66 22.91
C LEU A 443 32.77 10.94 21.48
N ALA A 444 31.83 11.08 20.55
CA ALA A 444 32.13 11.58 19.21
C ALA A 444 32.46 13.09 19.25
N SER A 445 33.25 13.57 18.29
CA SER A 445 33.40 15.01 18.04
C SER A 445 32.10 15.61 17.51
N ALA A 446 31.89 16.93 17.63
CA ALA A 446 30.72 17.60 17.06
C ALA A 446 30.61 17.41 15.52
N SER A 447 31.75 17.30 14.84
CA SER A 447 31.80 17.06 13.38
C SER A 447 31.29 15.68 12.98
N ASN A 448 31.42 14.68 13.86
CA ASN A 448 31.13 13.27 13.56
C ASN A 448 29.96 12.72 14.38
N GLY A 449 29.49 13.45 15.39
CA GLY A 449 28.37 13.10 16.26
C GLY A 449 27.09 13.84 15.89
N TYR A 450 25.96 13.34 16.40
CA TYR A 450 24.68 14.05 16.31
C TYR A 450 24.72 15.32 17.18
N VAL A 451 24.31 16.44 16.60
CA VAL A 451 24.20 17.74 17.28
C VAL A 451 22.85 18.32 16.87
N HIS A 452 22.00 18.64 17.84
CA HIS A 452 20.76 19.34 17.57
C HIS A 452 21.04 20.71 16.97
N TYR A 453 20.27 21.08 15.97
CA TYR A 453 20.26 22.45 15.45
C TYR A 453 19.85 23.40 16.59
N PRO A 454 20.65 24.43 16.90
CA PRO A 454 20.39 25.34 18.01
C PRO A 454 19.32 26.38 17.63
N ALA A 455 18.10 25.93 17.33
CA ALA A 455 16.97 26.80 17.01
C ALA A 455 16.71 27.81 18.14
N PRO A 456 16.51 29.10 17.84
CA PRO A 456 16.12 30.09 18.85
C PRO A 456 14.77 29.72 19.49
N VAL A 457 14.74 29.62 20.82
CA VAL A 457 13.51 29.39 21.58
C VAL A 457 13.21 30.63 22.43
N SER A 458 12.05 31.23 22.22
CA SER A 458 11.56 32.36 23.01
C SER A 458 10.05 32.26 23.23
N GLY A 459 9.56 32.79 24.35
CA GLY A 459 8.13 32.78 24.68
C GLY A 459 7.85 32.46 26.15
N ARG A 460 6.56 32.45 26.50
CA ARG A 460 6.07 32.07 27.83
C ARG A 460 5.63 30.61 27.80
N LYS A 461 5.89 29.86 28.87
CA LYS A 461 5.28 28.53 29.06
C LYS A 461 3.75 28.68 29.08
N THR A 462 3.07 28.00 28.17
CA THR A 462 1.61 28.09 27.98
C THR A 462 1.07 26.79 27.39
N SER A 463 -0.25 26.61 27.46
CA SER A 463 -0.99 25.49 26.87
C SER A 463 -2.04 26.05 25.92
N ASN A 464 -1.59 26.74 24.87
CA ASN A 464 -2.42 27.46 23.90
C ASN A 464 -2.05 27.10 22.47
N ARG A 465 -3.05 27.10 21.57
CA ARG A 465 -2.83 27.06 20.11
C ARG A 465 -2.39 28.43 19.59
N PRO A 466 -1.44 28.50 18.65
CA PRO A 466 -1.14 29.77 17.98
C PRO A 466 -2.29 30.14 17.03
N GLY A 467 -2.53 31.44 16.84
CA GLY A 467 -3.53 31.93 15.88
C GLY A 467 -3.21 31.56 14.43
N SER A 468 -1.95 31.24 14.10
CA SER A 468 -1.55 30.77 12.77
C SER A 468 -2.20 29.42 12.38
N PHE A 469 -2.65 28.64 13.37
CA PHE A 469 -3.27 27.33 13.19
C PHE A 469 -4.80 27.39 13.06
N SER A 470 -5.44 28.56 13.17
CA SER A 470 -6.90 28.68 13.25
C SER A 470 -7.65 28.55 11.92
N ASP A 471 -6.93 28.40 10.80
CA ASP A 471 -7.56 28.18 9.49
C ASP A 471 -7.79 26.69 9.26
N HIS A 472 -9.06 26.28 9.22
CA HIS A 472 -9.46 24.87 9.14
C HIS A 472 -10.13 24.49 7.82
N PHE A 473 -10.49 25.46 6.98
CA PHE A 473 -11.38 25.24 5.84
C PHE A 473 -10.74 25.58 4.49
N SER A 474 -9.75 26.47 4.43
CA SER A 474 -9.17 26.93 3.16
C SER A 474 -8.58 25.78 2.35
N GLN A 475 -7.76 24.92 2.97
CA GLN A 475 -7.13 23.79 2.28
C GLN A 475 -8.09 22.62 2.06
N ALA A 476 -9.11 22.44 2.91
CA ALA A 476 -10.18 21.49 2.65
C ALA A 476 -10.92 21.87 1.35
N ARG A 477 -11.21 23.16 1.17
CA ARG A 477 -11.83 23.71 -0.04
C ARG A 477 -10.92 23.59 -1.24
N MET A 478 -9.64 23.95 -1.11
CA MET A 478 -8.65 23.78 -2.17
C MET A 478 -8.58 22.32 -2.64
N PHE A 479 -8.56 21.36 -1.72
CA PHE A 479 -8.57 19.94 -2.05
C PHE A 479 -9.83 19.56 -2.84
N TYR A 480 -11.02 19.86 -2.30
CA TYR A 480 -12.29 19.53 -2.95
C TYR A 480 -12.42 20.17 -4.34
N ASN A 481 -12.01 21.43 -4.47
CA ASN A 481 -12.01 22.15 -5.75
C ASN A 481 -11.03 21.56 -6.77
N SER A 482 -10.00 20.84 -6.32
CA SER A 482 -8.99 20.22 -7.21
C SER A 482 -9.50 18.93 -7.88
N MET A 483 -10.51 18.29 -7.29
CA MET A 483 -11.07 17.02 -7.74
C MET A 483 -11.79 17.15 -9.09
N THR A 484 -11.85 16.05 -9.86
CA THR A 484 -12.79 15.91 -10.98
C THR A 484 -14.22 15.74 -10.47
N GLU A 485 -15.22 15.83 -11.34
CA GLU A 485 -16.62 15.59 -10.95
C GLU A 485 -16.85 14.15 -10.47
N THR A 486 -16.19 13.16 -11.07
CA THR A 486 -16.15 11.77 -10.56
C THR A 486 -15.59 11.70 -9.14
N GLU A 487 -14.42 12.31 -8.90
CA GLU A 487 -13.80 12.29 -7.57
C GLU A 487 -14.66 13.02 -6.52
N LYS A 488 -15.31 14.15 -6.88
CA LYS A 488 -16.28 14.82 -6.00
C LYS A 488 -17.49 13.95 -5.71
N GLY A 489 -18.01 13.24 -6.73
CA GLY A 489 -19.09 12.28 -6.58
C GLY A 489 -18.74 11.14 -5.61
N HIS A 490 -17.52 10.62 -5.69
CA HIS A 490 -17.02 9.60 -4.76
C HIS A 490 -16.88 10.12 -3.33
N ILE A 491 -16.38 11.36 -3.15
CA ILE A 491 -16.30 12.01 -1.84
C ILE A 491 -17.71 12.17 -1.23
N LEU A 492 -18.67 12.70 -1.99
CA LEU A 492 -20.07 12.82 -1.56
C LEU A 492 -20.65 11.45 -1.21
N GLY A 493 -20.43 10.43 -2.04
CA GLY A 493 -20.87 9.07 -1.81
C GLY A 493 -20.27 8.45 -0.54
N ALA A 494 -19.00 8.72 -0.26
CA ALA A 494 -18.32 8.26 0.95
C ALA A 494 -18.89 8.92 2.21
N PHE A 495 -19.02 10.26 2.23
CA PHE A 495 -19.68 10.97 3.34
C PHE A 495 -21.11 10.47 3.56
N SER A 496 -21.87 10.29 2.47
CA SER A 496 -23.26 9.80 2.54
C SER A 496 -23.31 8.39 3.13
N PHE A 497 -22.42 7.49 2.67
CA PHE A 497 -22.34 6.12 3.19
C PHE A 497 -21.98 6.09 4.68
N GLU A 498 -20.94 6.82 5.09
CA GLU A 498 -20.48 6.79 6.48
C GLU A 498 -21.48 7.41 7.44
N LEU A 499 -21.97 8.62 7.15
CA LEU A 499 -22.91 9.33 8.01
C LEU A 499 -24.30 8.67 8.05
N SER A 500 -24.67 7.88 7.03
CA SER A 500 -25.89 7.05 7.08
C SER A 500 -25.82 5.93 8.13
N LYS A 501 -24.61 5.54 8.58
CA LYS A 501 -24.42 4.56 9.65
C LYS A 501 -24.38 5.19 11.04
N VAL A 502 -24.24 6.50 11.14
CA VAL A 502 -24.28 7.25 12.42
C VAL A 502 -25.71 7.32 12.92
N SER A 503 -26.03 6.79 14.08
CA SER A 503 -27.41 6.74 14.61
C SER A 503 -27.91 8.11 15.07
N THR A 504 -27.03 8.95 15.61
CA THR A 504 -27.39 10.25 16.17
C THR A 504 -27.54 11.32 15.08
N ILE A 505 -28.79 11.70 14.77
CA ILE A 505 -29.12 12.68 13.71
C ILE A 505 -28.42 14.03 13.92
N GLY A 506 -28.27 14.48 15.18
CA GLY A 506 -27.59 15.73 15.50
C GLY A 506 -26.13 15.77 15.03
N ILE A 507 -25.42 14.64 15.03
CA ILE A 507 -24.06 14.52 14.50
C ILE A 507 -24.08 14.70 12.99
N ARG A 508 -25.02 14.04 12.30
CA ARG A 508 -25.18 14.15 10.84
C ARG A 508 -25.41 15.60 10.41
N GLN A 509 -26.33 16.30 11.09
CA GLN A 509 -26.60 17.72 10.84
C GLN A 509 -25.35 18.57 11.08
N ARG A 510 -24.65 18.37 12.20
CA ARG A 510 -23.44 19.14 12.52
C ARG A 510 -22.37 18.96 11.45
N MET A 511 -22.21 17.75 10.90
CA MET A 511 -21.26 17.51 9.80
C MET A 511 -21.67 18.21 8.50
N VAL A 512 -22.95 18.24 8.16
CA VAL A 512 -23.44 19.05 7.03
C VAL A 512 -23.09 20.53 7.24
N ASP A 513 -23.32 21.07 8.44
CA ASP A 513 -23.02 22.46 8.76
C ASP A 513 -21.51 22.76 8.69
N VAL A 514 -20.66 21.84 9.15
CA VAL A 514 -19.19 21.93 9.00
C VAL A 514 -18.79 21.94 7.53
N LEU A 515 -19.37 21.08 6.70
CA LEU A 515 -19.05 20.99 5.28
C LEU A 515 -19.55 22.19 4.48
N ASN A 516 -20.59 22.89 4.94
CA ASN A 516 -21.07 24.15 4.33
C ASN A 516 -20.02 25.27 4.39
N LYS A 517 -19.04 25.17 5.30
CA LYS A 517 -17.88 26.09 5.37
C LYS A 517 -16.79 25.73 4.36
N VAL A 518 -16.82 24.51 3.82
CA VAL A 518 -15.92 24.03 2.76
C VAL A 518 -16.53 24.34 1.41
N ASP A 519 -17.71 23.77 1.12
CA ASP A 519 -18.43 23.87 -0.14
C ASP A 519 -19.94 23.71 0.08
N HIS A 520 -20.73 24.67 -0.42
CA HIS A 520 -22.17 24.72 -0.21
C HIS A 520 -22.92 23.60 -0.93
N ASP A 521 -22.57 23.35 -2.20
CA ASP A 521 -23.27 22.35 -3.01
C ASP A 521 -23.03 20.93 -2.49
N LEU A 522 -21.82 20.63 -2.01
CA LEU A 522 -21.50 19.39 -1.31
C LEU A 522 -22.41 19.21 -0.08
N ALA A 523 -22.53 20.25 0.75
CA ALA A 523 -23.33 20.20 1.97
C ALA A 523 -24.82 20.01 1.68
N VAL A 524 -25.37 20.73 0.69
CA VAL A 524 -26.78 20.60 0.28
C VAL A 524 -27.08 19.19 -0.24
N LYS A 525 -26.25 18.65 -1.13
CA LYS A 525 -26.42 17.29 -1.67
C LYS A 525 -26.28 16.22 -0.59
N LEU A 526 -25.35 16.41 0.35
CA LEU A 526 -25.20 15.50 1.48
C LEU A 526 -26.42 15.56 2.42
N ALA A 527 -26.97 16.75 2.66
CA ALA A 527 -28.16 16.90 3.49
C ALA A 527 -29.36 16.16 2.91
N ASP A 528 -29.55 16.24 1.58
CA ASP A 528 -30.57 15.49 0.85
C ASP A 528 -30.38 13.97 1.00
N ASN A 529 -29.16 13.47 0.76
CA ASN A 529 -28.83 12.05 0.92
C ASN A 529 -29.05 11.52 2.35
N LEU A 530 -28.85 12.36 3.37
CA LEU A 530 -29.00 11.98 4.78
C LEU A 530 -30.40 12.26 5.35
N GLY A 531 -31.26 12.97 4.61
CA GLY A 531 -32.58 13.41 5.08
C GLY A 531 -32.52 14.40 6.25
N VAL A 532 -31.52 15.29 6.27
CA VAL A 532 -31.36 16.34 7.29
C VAL A 532 -31.58 17.74 6.70
N LYS A 533 -31.56 18.81 7.52
CA LYS A 533 -31.83 20.16 7.03
C LYS A 533 -30.66 20.64 6.16
N ALA A 534 -30.94 20.96 4.90
CA ALA A 534 -29.97 21.60 4.02
C ALA A 534 -29.70 23.06 4.47
N PRO A 535 -28.44 23.53 4.38
CA PRO A 535 -28.13 24.93 4.64
C PRO A 535 -28.80 25.84 3.59
N GLU A 536 -29.39 26.95 4.04
CA GLU A 536 -30.09 27.90 3.15
C GLU A 536 -29.11 28.86 2.44
N THR A 537 -27.98 29.14 3.08
CA THR A 537 -26.95 30.05 2.57
C THR A 537 -25.56 29.44 2.70
N SER A 538 -24.68 29.82 1.78
CA SER A 538 -23.26 29.45 1.87
C SER A 538 -22.60 30.10 3.09
N GLU A 539 -21.89 29.29 3.88
CA GLU A 539 -21.01 29.74 4.98
C GLU A 539 -19.54 29.72 4.56
N VAL A 540 -19.26 29.65 3.26
CA VAL A 540 -17.93 29.81 2.71
C VAL A 540 -17.46 31.24 3.02
N GLU A 541 -16.64 31.37 4.06
CA GLU A 541 -16.07 32.67 4.43
C GLU A 541 -15.32 33.29 3.23
N SER A 542 -15.70 34.52 2.88
CA SER A 542 -14.99 35.33 1.88
C SER A 542 -13.61 35.78 2.37
N SER A 543 -13.40 35.75 3.70
CA SER A 543 -12.15 36.08 4.41
C SER A 543 -11.14 34.93 4.50
N THR A 544 -11.36 33.79 3.82
CA THR A 544 -10.35 32.73 3.78
C THR A 544 -9.01 33.32 3.33
N LYS A 545 -7.95 33.07 4.11
CA LYS A 545 -6.59 33.49 3.75
C LYS A 545 -6.35 33.10 2.29
N VAL A 546 -5.90 34.06 1.50
CA VAL A 546 -5.58 33.81 0.10
C VAL A 546 -4.40 32.85 0.07
N LEU A 547 -4.67 31.57 -0.15
CA LEU A 547 -3.65 30.52 -0.28
C LEU A 547 -2.72 30.78 -1.48
N GLY A 548 -3.11 31.67 -2.39
CA GLY A 548 -2.45 31.89 -3.69
C GLY A 548 -2.76 30.78 -4.71
N VAL A 549 -3.33 29.65 -4.26
CA VAL A 549 -3.67 28.48 -5.06
C VAL A 549 -5.12 28.06 -4.75
N ALA A 550 -6.02 28.27 -5.70
CA ALA A 550 -7.43 27.89 -5.56
C ALA A 550 -7.67 26.38 -5.83
N GLN A 551 -6.82 25.79 -6.68
CA GLN A 551 -6.86 24.39 -7.09
C GLN A 551 -5.42 23.91 -7.33
N SER A 552 -5.12 22.67 -6.95
CA SER A 552 -3.86 21.99 -7.20
C SER A 552 -4.13 20.67 -7.94
N PRO A 553 -3.88 20.60 -9.27
CA PRO A 553 -4.08 19.38 -10.05
C PRO A 553 -3.32 18.17 -9.52
N ALA A 554 -2.21 18.37 -8.80
CA ALA A 554 -1.42 17.31 -8.15
C ALA A 554 -2.21 16.54 -7.06
N LEU A 555 -3.29 17.12 -6.53
CA LEU A 555 -4.15 16.48 -5.52
C LEU A 555 -5.10 15.45 -6.13
N SER A 556 -5.57 15.66 -7.38
CA SER A 556 -6.47 14.73 -8.07
C SER A 556 -5.71 13.48 -8.51
N ILE A 557 -6.22 12.29 -8.19
CA ILE A 557 -5.70 11.02 -8.71
C ILE A 557 -5.91 10.98 -10.23
N ILE A 558 -7.11 11.37 -10.68
CA ILE A 558 -7.47 11.26 -12.08
C ILE A 558 -6.63 12.19 -12.97
N LYS A 559 -6.39 13.43 -12.55
CA LYS A 559 -5.62 14.42 -13.33
C LYS A 559 -4.10 14.23 -13.25
N SER A 560 -3.57 13.71 -12.13
CA SER A 560 -2.12 13.65 -11.90
C SER A 560 -1.44 12.38 -12.44
N ASN A 561 -2.20 11.34 -12.76
CA ASN A 561 -1.66 10.08 -13.27
C ASN A 561 -1.24 10.16 -14.75
N LYS A 562 -0.16 9.45 -15.10
CA LYS A 562 0.37 9.38 -16.47
C LYS A 562 -0.32 8.35 -17.38
N TYR A 563 -0.97 7.32 -16.82
CA TYR A 563 -1.69 6.25 -17.53
C TYR A 563 -0.93 5.63 -18.72
N ASP A 564 0.37 5.38 -18.55
CA ASP A 564 1.31 4.97 -19.60
C ASP A 564 1.81 3.51 -19.47
N THR A 565 1.28 2.76 -18.50
CA THR A 565 1.70 1.38 -18.26
C THR A 565 0.59 0.51 -17.66
N ILE A 566 0.62 -0.79 -18.00
CA ILE A 566 -0.19 -1.84 -17.36
C ILE A 566 0.67 -2.81 -16.55
N ARG A 567 1.92 -2.43 -16.26
CA ARG A 567 2.85 -3.25 -15.49
C ARG A 567 2.22 -3.63 -14.14
N GLY A 568 2.22 -4.93 -13.84
CA GLY A 568 1.68 -5.49 -12.61
C GLY A 568 0.15 -5.56 -12.53
N ARG A 569 -0.59 -5.15 -13.57
CA ARG A 569 -2.05 -5.27 -13.63
C ARG A 569 -2.45 -6.71 -13.87
N MET A 570 -3.49 -7.18 -13.18
CA MET A 570 -4.00 -8.54 -13.29
C MET A 570 -5.19 -8.60 -14.25
N VAL A 571 -5.18 -9.51 -15.21
CA VAL A 571 -6.27 -9.66 -16.20
C VAL A 571 -6.90 -11.05 -16.08
N GLY A 572 -8.19 -11.10 -15.76
CA GLY A 572 -8.95 -12.35 -15.64
C GLY A 572 -9.46 -12.84 -17.00
N ILE A 573 -9.09 -14.06 -17.40
CA ILE A 573 -9.40 -14.66 -18.70
C ILE A 573 -10.34 -15.85 -18.52
N TYR A 574 -11.57 -15.76 -19.00
CA TYR A 574 -12.62 -16.76 -18.75
C TYR A 574 -12.56 -17.92 -19.77
N ILE A 575 -12.01 -19.06 -19.36
CA ILE A 575 -11.86 -20.24 -20.23
C ILE A 575 -12.77 -21.39 -19.80
N MET A 576 -13.38 -22.04 -20.79
CA MET A 576 -14.10 -23.31 -20.66
C MET A 576 -13.61 -24.27 -21.76
N PRO A 577 -13.87 -25.59 -21.67
CA PRO A 577 -13.42 -26.54 -22.67
C PRO A 577 -13.82 -26.11 -24.10
N GLY A 578 -12.83 -26.00 -24.98
CA GLY A 578 -13.03 -25.56 -26.35
C GLY A 578 -12.87 -24.04 -26.58
N TYR A 579 -12.12 -23.34 -25.73
CA TYR A 579 -11.72 -21.93 -25.95
C TYR A 579 -10.80 -21.82 -27.18
N ASP A 580 -10.83 -20.70 -27.90
CA ASP A 580 -10.04 -20.49 -29.14
C ASP A 580 -8.61 -19.97 -28.90
N SER A 581 -7.83 -19.83 -29.98
CA SER A 581 -6.42 -19.41 -29.91
C SER A 581 -6.18 -17.95 -29.48
N THR A 582 -7.22 -17.12 -29.37
CA THR A 582 -7.08 -15.71 -28.94
C THR A 582 -6.55 -15.59 -27.52
N VAL A 583 -6.76 -16.63 -26.68
CA VAL A 583 -6.21 -16.70 -25.32
C VAL A 583 -4.68 -16.62 -25.33
N SER A 584 -4.01 -17.44 -26.15
CA SER A 584 -2.55 -17.46 -26.18
C SER A 584 -1.97 -16.18 -26.79
N GLU A 585 -2.64 -15.60 -27.79
CA GLU A 585 -2.27 -14.31 -28.39
C GLU A 585 -2.29 -13.19 -27.35
N LEU A 586 -3.41 -13.06 -26.62
CA LEU A 586 -3.58 -12.03 -25.60
C LEU A 586 -2.63 -12.23 -24.42
N MET A 587 -2.46 -13.46 -23.92
CA MET A 587 -1.53 -13.75 -22.82
C MET A 587 -0.10 -13.31 -23.15
N GLY A 588 0.35 -13.56 -24.39
CA GLY A 588 1.65 -13.10 -24.87
C GLY A 588 1.77 -11.58 -24.87
N ALA A 589 0.77 -10.89 -25.42
CA ALA A 589 0.75 -9.42 -25.46
C ALA A 589 0.69 -8.77 -24.07
N LEU A 590 -0.13 -9.29 -23.17
CA LEU A 590 -0.24 -8.81 -21.79
C LEU A 590 1.09 -8.99 -21.04
N THR A 591 1.71 -10.16 -21.17
CA THR A 591 3.01 -10.46 -20.54
C THR A 591 4.10 -9.53 -21.07
N ALA A 592 4.14 -9.29 -22.39
CA ALA A 592 5.09 -8.37 -23.01
C ALA A 592 4.90 -6.91 -22.53
N ALA A 593 3.66 -6.51 -22.24
CA ALA A 593 3.33 -5.21 -21.64
C ALA A 593 3.50 -5.16 -20.11
N GLY A 594 3.94 -6.26 -19.48
CA GLY A 594 4.21 -6.37 -18.05
C GLY A 594 2.98 -6.65 -17.17
N ALA A 595 1.82 -6.94 -17.75
CA ALA A 595 0.63 -7.38 -17.02
C ALA A 595 0.68 -8.88 -16.69
N VAL A 596 -0.16 -9.30 -15.76
CA VAL A 596 -0.27 -10.67 -15.26
C VAL A 596 -1.59 -11.29 -15.75
N PRO A 597 -1.58 -12.08 -16.83
CA PRO A 597 -2.76 -12.80 -17.28
C PRO A 597 -3.07 -13.99 -16.36
N LEU A 598 -4.32 -14.10 -15.91
CA LEU A 598 -4.80 -15.14 -15.00
C LEU A 598 -6.03 -15.82 -15.58
N THR A 599 -5.93 -17.11 -15.89
CA THR A 599 -7.02 -17.90 -16.47
C THR A 599 -8.00 -18.39 -15.41
N LEU A 600 -9.29 -18.33 -15.71
CA LEU A 600 -10.40 -18.65 -14.81
C LEU A 600 -11.28 -19.70 -15.47
N SER A 601 -11.73 -20.71 -14.71
CA SER A 601 -12.64 -21.74 -15.25
C SER A 601 -13.64 -22.24 -14.21
N ALA A 602 -14.57 -23.10 -14.60
CA ALA A 602 -15.48 -23.76 -13.65
C ALA A 602 -14.77 -24.80 -12.76
N LYS A 603 -13.63 -25.35 -13.21
CA LYS A 603 -12.86 -26.40 -12.51
C LYS A 603 -11.38 -26.04 -12.47
N GLY A 604 -10.65 -26.56 -11.48
CA GLY A 604 -9.21 -26.27 -11.29
C GLY A 604 -8.24 -27.14 -12.10
N GLY A 605 -8.75 -28.11 -12.86
CA GLY A 605 -7.92 -29.01 -13.67
C GLY A 605 -7.64 -28.46 -15.08
N PRO A 606 -6.78 -29.14 -15.87
CA PRO A 606 -6.46 -28.73 -17.24
C PRO A 606 -7.72 -28.59 -18.11
N VAL A 607 -7.83 -27.48 -18.84
CA VAL A 607 -8.93 -27.16 -19.76
C VAL A 607 -8.40 -27.27 -21.20
N PRO A 608 -8.97 -28.14 -22.06
CA PRO A 608 -8.52 -28.27 -23.45
C PRO A 608 -8.99 -27.10 -24.31
N ASP A 609 -8.12 -26.68 -25.24
CA ASP A 609 -8.46 -25.70 -26.28
C ASP A 609 -9.44 -26.30 -27.33
N ALA A 610 -9.91 -25.46 -28.26
CA ALA A 610 -10.82 -25.86 -29.33
C ALA A 610 -10.25 -26.92 -30.28
N SER A 611 -8.92 -26.99 -30.42
CA SER A 611 -8.23 -27.98 -31.26
C SER A 611 -8.00 -29.32 -30.56
N GLY A 612 -8.10 -29.35 -29.23
CA GLY A 612 -7.70 -30.48 -28.39
C GLY A 612 -6.19 -30.72 -28.33
N SER A 613 -5.38 -29.85 -28.93
CA SER A 613 -3.92 -30.03 -29.02
C SER A 613 -3.16 -29.50 -27.81
N SER A 614 -3.75 -28.58 -27.05
CA SER A 614 -3.17 -28.02 -25.82
C SER A 614 -4.19 -27.93 -24.69
N THR A 615 -3.70 -27.86 -23.45
CA THR A 615 -4.52 -27.63 -22.26
C THR A 615 -3.93 -26.51 -21.42
N THR A 616 -4.79 -25.65 -20.88
CA THR A 616 -4.41 -24.62 -19.89
C THR A 616 -4.93 -25.00 -18.52
N THR A 617 -4.07 -25.00 -17.51
CA THR A 617 -4.52 -25.11 -16.11
C THR A 617 -4.95 -23.74 -15.62
N PRO A 618 -6.21 -23.55 -15.17
CA PRO A 618 -6.69 -22.27 -14.71
C PRO A 618 -6.03 -21.86 -13.40
N SER A 619 -5.77 -20.56 -13.27
CA SER A 619 -5.27 -19.95 -12.03
C SER A 619 -6.32 -19.99 -10.91
N PHE A 620 -7.61 -19.84 -11.24
CA PHE A 620 -8.69 -19.90 -10.27
C PHE A 620 -9.93 -20.59 -10.84
N THR A 621 -10.73 -21.19 -9.97
CA THR A 621 -12.12 -21.47 -10.32
C THR A 621 -12.95 -20.19 -10.19
N PHE A 622 -14.04 -20.07 -10.94
CA PHE A 622 -14.96 -18.92 -10.79
C PHE A 622 -15.42 -18.77 -9.33
N SER A 623 -15.70 -19.87 -8.62
CA SER A 623 -16.10 -19.81 -7.20
C SER A 623 -15.00 -19.36 -6.24
N ALA A 624 -13.72 -19.55 -6.60
CA ALA A 624 -12.57 -19.18 -5.79
C ALA A 624 -11.99 -17.80 -6.18
N SER A 625 -12.53 -17.17 -7.22
CA SER A 625 -12.17 -15.82 -7.64
C SER A 625 -13.31 -14.83 -7.44
N SER A 626 -12.96 -13.56 -7.51
CA SER A 626 -13.90 -12.44 -7.58
C SER A 626 -13.46 -11.52 -8.70
N SER A 627 -14.42 -10.89 -9.39
CA SER A 627 -14.12 -9.85 -10.37
C SER A 627 -13.21 -8.77 -9.77
N THR A 628 -13.37 -8.46 -8.48
CA THR A 628 -12.63 -7.46 -7.72
C THR A 628 -11.11 -7.73 -7.61
N GLN A 629 -10.66 -8.96 -7.86
CA GLN A 629 -9.23 -9.30 -7.82
C GLN A 629 -8.47 -8.83 -9.07
N PHE A 630 -9.17 -8.64 -10.20
CA PHE A 630 -8.58 -8.33 -11.50
C PHE A 630 -8.76 -6.85 -11.85
N ASP A 631 -7.85 -6.27 -12.63
CA ASP A 631 -7.97 -4.92 -13.19
C ASP A 631 -8.82 -4.89 -14.47
N ALA A 632 -8.85 -6.00 -15.21
CA ALA A 632 -9.61 -6.14 -16.45
C ALA A 632 -10.02 -7.59 -16.72
N LEU A 633 -11.01 -7.77 -17.60
CA LEU A 633 -11.62 -9.06 -17.89
C LEU A 633 -11.59 -9.37 -19.39
N PHE A 634 -11.33 -10.62 -19.76
CA PHE A 634 -11.32 -11.09 -21.14
C PHE A 634 -12.15 -12.35 -21.34
N ILE A 635 -13.02 -12.33 -22.35
CA ILE A 635 -13.92 -13.41 -22.74
C ILE A 635 -13.52 -13.88 -24.15
N PRO A 636 -12.82 -15.03 -24.27
CA PRO A 636 -12.40 -15.57 -25.56
C PRO A 636 -13.58 -16.14 -26.35
N GLY A 637 -13.33 -16.41 -27.63
CA GLY A 637 -14.24 -17.18 -28.48
C GLY A 637 -14.13 -18.68 -28.26
N GLY A 638 -14.77 -19.43 -29.16
CA GLY A 638 -14.88 -20.89 -29.09
C GLY A 638 -16.27 -21.31 -28.63
N ARG A 639 -17.10 -21.77 -29.58
CA ARG A 639 -18.52 -22.08 -29.38
C ARG A 639 -18.81 -22.92 -28.12
N LYS A 640 -18.12 -24.06 -27.96
CA LYS A 640 -18.32 -24.95 -26.78
C LYS A 640 -17.99 -24.25 -25.46
N SER A 641 -16.96 -23.40 -25.45
CA SER A 641 -16.55 -22.65 -24.27
C SER A 641 -17.61 -21.61 -23.90
N VAL A 642 -18.09 -20.87 -24.90
CA VAL A 642 -19.09 -19.81 -24.72
C VAL A 642 -20.45 -20.37 -24.31
N ASP A 643 -20.93 -21.45 -24.94
CA ASP A 643 -22.19 -22.10 -24.57
C ASP A 643 -22.17 -22.52 -23.09
N ALA A 644 -21.07 -23.13 -22.64
CA ALA A 644 -20.89 -23.50 -21.23
C ALA A 644 -20.75 -22.30 -20.29
N LEU A 645 -20.17 -21.18 -20.76
CA LEU A 645 -20.03 -19.96 -19.97
C LEU A 645 -21.37 -19.23 -19.79
N LEU A 646 -22.24 -19.25 -20.81
CA LEU A 646 -23.59 -18.67 -20.78
C LEU A 646 -24.52 -19.38 -19.77
N GLU A 647 -24.23 -20.64 -19.45
CA GLU A 647 -24.93 -21.41 -18.41
C GLU A 647 -24.30 -21.22 -17.01
N ASN A 648 -23.13 -20.57 -16.91
CA ASN A 648 -22.40 -20.40 -15.65
C ASN A 648 -22.70 -19.05 -14.98
N VAL A 649 -23.74 -19.02 -14.14
CA VAL A 649 -24.15 -17.79 -13.42
C VAL A 649 -23.01 -17.12 -12.63
N PRO A 650 -22.16 -17.83 -11.86
CA PRO A 650 -21.05 -17.20 -11.15
C PRO A 650 -20.11 -16.41 -12.06
N ALA A 651 -19.77 -16.93 -13.25
CA ALA A 651 -18.92 -16.22 -14.20
C ALA A 651 -19.63 -14.98 -14.78
N LEU A 652 -20.91 -15.12 -15.15
CA LEU A 652 -21.72 -14.00 -15.65
C LEU A 652 -21.83 -12.86 -14.63
N VAL A 653 -22.06 -13.18 -13.35
CA VAL A 653 -22.06 -12.21 -12.26
C VAL A 653 -20.71 -11.49 -12.16
N GLN A 654 -19.60 -12.21 -12.22
CA GLN A 654 -18.27 -11.59 -12.16
C GLN A 654 -18.01 -10.62 -13.33
N ILE A 655 -18.45 -10.98 -14.54
CA ILE A 655 -18.30 -10.12 -15.71
C ILE A 655 -19.15 -8.85 -15.55
N ALA A 656 -20.41 -8.99 -15.13
CA ALA A 656 -21.30 -7.86 -14.87
C ALA A 656 -20.78 -6.96 -13.75
N GLU A 657 -20.24 -7.54 -12.67
CA GLU A 657 -19.59 -6.80 -11.60
C GLU A 657 -18.36 -6.04 -12.10
N GLY A 658 -17.53 -6.65 -12.94
CA GLY A 658 -16.39 -5.96 -13.57
C GLY A 658 -16.83 -4.74 -14.39
N PHE A 659 -17.97 -4.83 -15.08
CA PHE A 659 -18.56 -3.70 -15.78
C PHE A 659 -18.97 -2.59 -14.80
N LYS A 660 -19.69 -2.96 -13.75
CA LYS A 660 -20.14 -2.04 -12.69
C LYS A 660 -18.96 -1.37 -11.96
N HIS A 661 -17.84 -2.07 -11.83
CA HIS A 661 -16.59 -1.59 -11.26
C HIS A 661 -15.67 -0.90 -12.27
N LEU A 662 -16.22 -0.44 -13.40
CA LEU A 662 -15.54 0.41 -14.38
C LEU A 662 -14.27 -0.21 -14.99
N LYS A 663 -14.15 -1.54 -15.01
CA LYS A 663 -13.02 -2.27 -15.60
C LYS A 663 -13.09 -2.32 -17.12
N ALA A 664 -11.92 -2.37 -17.77
CA ALA A 664 -11.85 -2.76 -19.17
C ALA A 664 -12.37 -4.20 -19.34
N ILE A 665 -13.22 -4.42 -20.35
CA ILE A 665 -13.71 -5.76 -20.69
C ILE A 665 -13.45 -5.98 -22.18
N ALA A 666 -12.80 -7.08 -22.54
CA ALA A 666 -12.66 -7.51 -23.92
C ALA A 666 -13.45 -8.81 -24.17
N ALA A 667 -14.15 -8.90 -25.29
CA ALA A 667 -14.84 -10.11 -25.71
C ALA A 667 -14.68 -10.33 -27.23
N VAL A 668 -14.32 -11.53 -27.65
CA VAL A 668 -13.99 -11.80 -29.06
C VAL A 668 -14.75 -12.99 -29.63
N ASN A 669 -15.03 -12.96 -30.93
CA ASN A 669 -15.77 -13.97 -31.68
C ASN A 669 -17.10 -14.33 -30.98
N GLU A 670 -17.35 -15.60 -30.66
CA GLU A 670 -18.54 -16.05 -29.93
C GLU A 670 -18.63 -15.43 -28.53
N GLY A 671 -17.51 -15.04 -27.91
CA GLY A 671 -17.48 -14.42 -26.59
C GLY A 671 -18.27 -13.10 -26.52
N VAL A 672 -18.47 -12.44 -27.67
CA VAL A 672 -19.34 -11.25 -27.78
C VAL A 672 -20.78 -11.55 -27.35
N GLU A 673 -21.26 -12.78 -27.52
CA GLU A 673 -22.60 -13.21 -27.10
C GLU A 673 -22.79 -13.14 -25.58
N VAL A 674 -21.71 -13.29 -24.80
CA VAL A 674 -21.75 -13.14 -23.34
C VAL A 674 -22.06 -11.70 -22.95
N VAL A 675 -21.42 -10.74 -23.62
CA VAL A 675 -21.67 -9.29 -23.41
C VAL A 675 -23.12 -8.95 -23.78
N GLN A 676 -23.62 -9.50 -24.89
CA GLN A 676 -25.01 -9.32 -25.32
C GLN A 676 -26.00 -9.94 -24.33
N ARG A 677 -25.71 -11.14 -23.82
CA ARG A 677 -26.54 -11.85 -22.84
C ARG A 677 -26.67 -11.09 -21.51
N LEU A 678 -25.60 -10.41 -21.09
CA LEU A 678 -25.56 -9.58 -19.89
C LEU A 678 -26.30 -8.25 -20.05
N ASN A 679 -26.68 -7.88 -21.28
CA ASN A 679 -27.39 -6.64 -21.60
C ASN A 679 -26.71 -5.39 -20.97
N LEU A 680 -25.40 -5.28 -21.15
CA LEU A 680 -24.59 -4.19 -20.57
C LEU A 680 -24.84 -2.81 -21.20
N MET A 681 -25.88 -2.67 -22.04
CA MET A 681 -26.28 -1.42 -22.71
C MET A 681 -25.14 -0.77 -23.53
N VAL A 682 -24.25 -1.58 -24.10
CA VAL A 682 -23.14 -1.16 -24.98
C VAL A 682 -23.30 -1.72 -26.39
N LYS A 683 -22.74 -1.00 -27.36
CA LYS A 683 -22.59 -1.49 -28.74
C LYS A 683 -21.56 -2.63 -28.79
N THR A 684 -21.86 -3.64 -29.60
CA THR A 684 -20.99 -4.80 -29.80
C THR A 684 -20.63 -4.96 -31.27
N ALA A 685 -19.48 -5.56 -31.54
CA ALA A 685 -18.94 -5.72 -32.89
C ALA A 685 -19.84 -6.57 -33.80
N GLU A 686 -19.99 -6.09 -35.02
CA GLU A 686 -20.54 -6.82 -36.16
C GLU A 686 -19.42 -7.59 -36.88
N ASP A 687 -19.76 -8.40 -37.87
CA ASP A 687 -18.84 -9.35 -38.50
C ASP A 687 -17.58 -8.67 -39.06
N ASN A 688 -16.40 -9.21 -38.71
CA ASN A 688 -15.08 -8.70 -39.10
C ASN A 688 -14.78 -7.25 -38.67
N SER A 689 -15.34 -6.80 -37.54
CA SER A 689 -15.10 -5.46 -37.00
C SER A 689 -14.56 -5.48 -35.56
N VAL A 690 -13.99 -4.35 -35.13
CA VAL A 690 -13.65 -4.05 -33.74
C VAL A 690 -14.50 -2.87 -33.28
N THR A 691 -15.22 -3.02 -32.17
CA THR A 691 -16.02 -1.95 -31.56
C THR A 691 -15.53 -1.68 -30.15
N VAL A 692 -15.41 -0.40 -29.79
CA VAL A 692 -15.14 0.04 -28.43
C VAL A 692 -16.27 0.96 -28.00
N ASP A 693 -16.95 0.59 -26.92
CA ASP A 693 -18.03 1.39 -26.36
C ASP A 693 -17.99 1.29 -24.83
N TYR A 694 -17.88 2.43 -24.15
CA TYR A 694 -17.68 2.53 -22.70
C TYR A 694 -16.63 1.54 -22.15
N GLY A 695 -15.48 1.45 -22.82
CA GLY A 695 -14.37 0.56 -22.41
C GLY A 695 -14.67 -0.94 -22.46
N VAL A 696 -15.73 -1.33 -23.18
CA VAL A 696 -15.96 -2.70 -23.64
C VAL A 696 -15.44 -2.83 -25.06
N ILE A 697 -14.41 -3.65 -25.26
CA ILE A 697 -13.78 -3.92 -26.55
C ILE A 697 -14.38 -5.23 -27.07
N THR A 698 -15.10 -5.17 -28.18
CA THR A 698 -15.60 -6.37 -28.85
C THR A 698 -14.97 -6.51 -30.22
N ALA A 699 -14.65 -7.74 -30.64
CA ALA A 699 -14.14 -8.00 -31.99
C ALA A 699 -14.68 -9.32 -32.55
N LYS A 700 -14.99 -9.37 -33.83
CA LYS A 700 -15.38 -10.62 -34.53
C LYS A 700 -14.42 -10.92 -35.68
N GLY A 701 -14.16 -12.19 -35.94
CA GLY A 701 -13.30 -12.63 -37.05
C GLY A 701 -11.80 -12.63 -36.74
N VAL A 702 -11.44 -12.68 -35.45
CA VAL A 702 -10.05 -12.66 -34.96
C VAL A 702 -9.58 -14.05 -34.52
N GLY A 703 -8.29 -14.34 -34.55
CA GLY A 703 -7.74 -15.58 -33.96
C GLY A 703 -8.15 -16.91 -34.62
N THR A 704 -8.62 -16.94 -35.88
CA THR A 704 -9.09 -18.16 -36.58
C THR A 704 -8.01 -18.99 -37.30
N GLY A 705 -6.73 -18.82 -36.95
CA GLY A 705 -5.61 -19.40 -37.72
C GLY A 705 -5.54 -18.86 -39.16
N MET A 706 -4.71 -19.46 -40.03
CA MET A 706 -4.43 -19.02 -41.42
C MET A 706 -5.66 -18.85 -42.35
N ASN A 707 -6.89 -19.07 -41.88
CA ASN A 707 -8.13 -18.89 -42.64
C ASN A 707 -8.86 -17.56 -42.36
N GLY A 708 -8.49 -16.79 -41.34
CA GLY A 708 -9.01 -15.44 -41.11
C GLY A 708 -8.30 -14.40 -42.00
N LYS A 709 -9.05 -13.56 -42.72
CA LYS A 709 -8.48 -12.51 -43.60
C LYS A 709 -7.60 -11.51 -42.84
N LEU A 710 -7.85 -11.28 -41.53
CA LEU A 710 -7.03 -10.43 -40.65
C LEU A 710 -5.73 -11.12 -40.18
N GLY A 711 -5.73 -12.44 -39.96
CA GLY A 711 -4.54 -13.21 -39.59
C GLY A 711 -3.54 -13.39 -40.74
N LYS A 712 -4.02 -13.39 -41.99
CA LYS A 712 -3.17 -13.45 -43.19
C LYS A 712 -2.25 -12.24 -43.37
N ALA A 713 -2.60 -11.08 -42.81
CA ALA A 713 -1.75 -9.89 -42.86
C ALA A 713 -0.55 -9.95 -41.89
N ALA A 714 -0.66 -10.69 -40.78
CA ALA A 714 0.40 -10.81 -39.77
C ALA A 714 1.45 -11.89 -40.11
N GLY A 715 1.06 -12.94 -40.85
CA GLY A 715 1.96 -14.04 -41.23
C GLY A 715 3.10 -13.65 -42.18
N MET A 716 3.03 -12.48 -42.84
CA MET A 716 4.08 -12.00 -43.75
C MET A 716 5.19 -11.18 -43.06
N ALA A 717 5.08 -10.89 -41.75
CA ALA A 717 6.05 -10.07 -41.01
C ALA A 717 6.95 -10.86 -40.04
N ALA A 718 6.72 -12.16 -39.83
CA ALA A 718 7.45 -13.00 -38.86
C ALA A 718 8.81 -13.53 -39.38
N GLY A 719 9.57 -12.65 -40.02
CA GLY A 719 10.86 -12.95 -40.65
C GLY A 719 11.95 -11.96 -40.28
N ALA A 720 11.98 -11.40 -39.08
CA ALA A 720 13.18 -10.70 -38.56
C ALA A 720 13.12 -10.42 -37.05
N VAL A 721 14.31 -10.50 -36.45
CA VAL A 721 14.76 -9.87 -35.19
C VAL A 721 14.75 -10.73 -33.91
N SER A 722 15.93 -11.26 -33.62
CA SER A 722 16.45 -11.61 -32.30
C SER A 722 17.17 -10.42 -31.65
N GLY A 723 16.89 -10.17 -30.38
CA GLY A 723 17.78 -9.45 -29.44
C GLY A 723 17.51 -7.95 -29.25
N ALA A 724 16.99 -7.57 -28.07
CA ALA A 724 17.45 -6.41 -27.27
C ALA A 724 16.61 -6.23 -26.01
N THR A 725 17.30 -6.14 -24.88
CA THR A 725 16.82 -5.59 -23.60
C THR A 725 16.74 -4.06 -23.67
N SER A 726 15.57 -3.44 -23.49
CA SER A 726 15.45 -2.10 -22.89
C SER A 726 13.99 -1.64 -22.71
N LYS A 727 13.76 -0.93 -21.61
CA LYS A 727 12.63 -0.03 -21.26
C LYS A 727 11.72 0.36 -22.44
N ALA A 728 10.47 -0.10 -22.42
CA ALA A 728 9.42 0.42 -23.28
C ALA A 728 8.48 1.32 -22.46
N SER A 729 8.57 2.63 -22.67
CA SER A 729 7.50 3.57 -22.39
C SER A 729 6.52 3.53 -23.56
N ILE A 730 5.22 3.39 -23.30
CA ILE A 730 4.18 3.44 -24.33
C ILE A 730 4.13 4.87 -24.87
N GLN A 731 4.73 5.13 -26.03
CA GLN A 731 4.50 6.39 -26.75
C GLN A 731 3.17 6.32 -27.52
N PRO A 732 2.30 7.35 -27.44
CA PRO A 732 1.11 7.41 -28.26
C PRO A 732 1.52 7.74 -29.70
N GLY A 733 1.47 6.74 -30.59
CA GLY A 733 1.67 6.94 -32.04
C GLY A 733 2.78 6.12 -32.70
N GLY A 734 3.51 5.26 -31.98
CA GLY A 734 4.49 4.35 -32.57
C GLY A 734 3.89 2.99 -32.92
N ASN A 735 3.80 2.66 -34.21
CA ASN A 735 3.36 1.35 -34.70
C ASN A 735 4.32 0.24 -34.23
N ALA A 736 4.03 -0.39 -33.08
CA ALA A 736 4.68 -1.62 -32.67
C ALA A 736 4.17 -2.75 -33.58
N GLY A 737 5.03 -3.25 -34.47
CA GLY A 737 4.65 -4.24 -35.48
C GLY A 737 3.96 -5.48 -34.89
N GLY A 738 2.79 -5.84 -35.42
CA GLY A 738 2.22 -7.18 -35.34
C GLY A 738 1.11 -7.44 -34.31
N THR A 739 0.73 -6.49 -33.44
CA THR A 739 -0.33 -6.71 -32.44
C THR A 739 -1.71 -6.39 -33.03
N SER A 740 -2.71 -7.27 -32.81
CA SER A 740 -4.06 -7.07 -33.33
C SER A 740 -4.75 -5.83 -32.71
N GLU A 741 -5.54 -5.12 -33.53
CA GLU A 741 -6.14 -3.82 -33.15
C GLU A 741 -6.93 -3.88 -31.83
N TRP A 742 -7.69 -4.96 -31.60
CA TRP A 742 -8.49 -5.12 -30.38
C TRP A 742 -7.62 -5.31 -29.13
N ILE A 743 -6.46 -5.96 -29.24
CA ILE A 743 -5.51 -6.12 -28.12
C ILE A 743 -4.92 -4.76 -27.75
N THR A 744 -4.50 -3.97 -28.74
CA THR A 744 -3.97 -2.63 -28.51
C THR A 744 -4.99 -1.75 -27.78
N LYS A 745 -6.24 -1.71 -28.28
CA LYS A 745 -7.33 -0.94 -27.63
C LYS A 745 -7.64 -1.45 -26.22
N PHE A 746 -7.55 -2.76 -25.99
CA PHE A 746 -7.77 -3.32 -24.66
C PHE A 746 -6.66 -2.91 -23.69
N ILE A 747 -5.38 -3.03 -24.08
CA ILE A 747 -4.22 -2.59 -23.29
C ILE A 747 -4.29 -1.10 -22.96
N GLU A 748 -4.60 -0.25 -23.94
CA GLU A 748 -4.79 1.20 -23.74
C GLU A 748 -5.92 1.51 -22.76
N THR A 749 -7.01 0.72 -22.79
CA THR A 749 -8.13 0.89 -21.86
C THR A 749 -7.75 0.44 -20.45
N ILE A 750 -6.97 -0.63 -20.29
CA ILE A 750 -6.43 -1.06 -18.98
C ILE A 750 -5.51 0.01 -18.40
N ALA A 751 -4.66 0.64 -19.23
CA ALA A 751 -3.70 1.65 -18.79
C ALA A 751 -4.38 2.87 -18.14
N LYS A 752 -5.62 3.19 -18.54
CA LYS A 752 -6.45 4.25 -17.95
C LYS A 752 -7.01 3.90 -16.56
N HIS A 753 -6.70 2.71 -16.03
CA HIS A 753 -7.13 2.17 -14.74
C HIS A 753 -8.63 1.85 -14.65
N LYS A 754 -9.51 2.83 -14.90
CA LYS A 754 -10.97 2.69 -14.92
C LYS A 754 -11.59 3.52 -16.04
N VAL A 755 -12.81 3.15 -16.41
CA VAL A 755 -13.64 3.81 -17.44
C VAL A 755 -14.61 4.76 -16.73
N TRP A 756 -14.13 5.94 -16.32
CA TRP A 756 -14.86 6.88 -15.46
C TRP A 756 -16.14 7.43 -16.07
N ASP A 757 -16.16 7.64 -17.39
CA ASP A 757 -17.32 8.08 -18.16
C ASP A 757 -18.46 7.04 -18.21
N ARG A 758 -18.22 5.82 -17.72
CA ARG A 758 -19.23 4.74 -17.63
C ARG A 758 -20.02 4.78 -16.32
N GLU A 759 -19.66 5.57 -15.31
CA GLU A 759 -20.28 5.53 -13.97
C GLU A 759 -21.81 5.58 -13.98
N GLU A 760 -22.39 6.53 -14.73
CA GLU A 760 -23.84 6.66 -14.82
C GLU A 760 -24.49 5.41 -15.45
N LEU A 761 -23.89 4.87 -16.51
CA LEU A 761 -24.38 3.66 -17.18
C LEU A 761 -24.25 2.43 -16.28
N ALA A 762 -23.10 2.29 -15.62
CA ALA A 762 -22.80 1.21 -14.67
C ALA A 762 -23.79 1.18 -13.50
N SER A 763 -24.28 2.33 -13.04
CA SER A 763 -25.28 2.42 -11.97
C SER A 763 -26.64 1.79 -12.34
N LYS A 764 -26.96 1.72 -13.64
CA LYS A 764 -28.23 1.17 -14.18
C LYS A 764 -28.18 -0.34 -14.39
N ILE A 765 -27.01 -0.96 -14.29
CA ILE A 765 -26.85 -2.41 -14.45
C ILE A 765 -27.30 -3.15 -13.20
N VAL A 766 -28.28 -4.04 -13.40
CA VAL A 766 -28.76 -4.98 -12.39
C VAL A 766 -27.98 -6.28 -12.54
N ILE A 767 -27.40 -6.74 -11.43
CA ILE A 767 -26.59 -7.97 -11.36
C ILE A 767 -27.40 -9.06 -10.69
#